data_AF-A0A7M4ANK5-F1
#
_entry.id   AF-A0A7M4ANK5-F1
#
_cell.length_a   1.000
_cell.length_b   1.000
_cell.length_c   1.000
_cell.angle_alpha   90.00
_cell.angle_beta   90.00
_cell.angle_gamma   90.00
#
_symmetry.space_group_name_H-M   'P 1'
#
loop_
_entity.id
_entity.type
_entity.pdbx_description
1 polymer ?
#
loop_
_entity_poly.entity_id
_entity_poly.type
_entity_poly.pdbx_seq_one_letter_code
_entity_poly.pdbx_strand_id
1 'polypeptide(L)'
;YIVKMKGGDDAQVAPTVPPSASSPSPSQAQEAGLQPQGTRRWQVEIEDCPGVPSSLEVSGTVVVSDDGWGVAEAFCKRMEARGLEAVRIGFESRIRDASRQNENGRTVFRADPEQPEHLAWIAEQLGATPLAGMVHMAPLKLASETWFEDAYPSSQIAMAAHGWFGLLKELGEKIDRNKPGFVASVTSLDGRHGNIGSRFNAVQCAASGVTKSYAFERPDLRCRAFDLHPDFVLDEQEAALLIESDLFGLDGEVEIGLDRDGRRWAMVAFAEDVVEEVTPLTSDDTWLVSGGGSGVTAASIIGVANACPNAGSHFILLGRSTLIEATASWTDWGAEQLEQEKNALRERMVEESETGKVTMVEWNRAWQKFTRSRDVYLTIEAVEASGNHAVYHAVDVTDMSALEALGKSLGRPITGVVHGAGMEDSKLVSDKGYDVFDKVVRVKVDGWRALLSAVVASGATVPKFACCFTSVAGRFGNGGQTDYAAANSVLDAEMARLTASQSCRAVAIGWTGWRDVGMATRGSIEAVFAAAGIETLAVDDGVALFVAEALQGGKRRVLGCGSLGLMDKFSSFREAPLKLPPSMSAAIADPSRFPFVDKVLALKEGQELLTQTTLSTDDHPFLVDHAIEGVPYHPGVMALEMFAQTSLLMLPSTCLAGFEEVTFGLPVKLLKGPMTVRVSAMVERREDGLTWVRCRLVSDLS
;
A
#
# COMPACT_ATOMS: atom_id res chain seq x y z
N TYR A 1 -44.74 15.16 -22.94
CA TYR A 1 -45.62 15.06 -24.14
C TYR A 1 -44.77 14.63 -25.32
N ILE A 2 -44.93 13.38 -25.80
CA ILE A 2 -44.11 12.81 -26.88
C ILE A 2 -44.72 13.25 -28.22
N VAL A 3 -44.06 14.18 -28.91
CA VAL A 3 -44.52 14.72 -30.20
C VAL A 3 -43.78 13.98 -31.32
N LYS A 4 -44.43 12.92 -31.84
CA LYS A 4 -44.07 12.09 -33.01
C LYS A 4 -43.06 10.96 -32.75
N MET A 5 -43.58 9.73 -32.71
CA MET A 5 -42.84 8.50 -33.02
C MET A 5 -42.93 8.23 -34.54
N LYS A 6 -41.81 7.84 -35.16
CA LYS A 6 -41.80 7.18 -36.48
C LYS A 6 -41.01 5.88 -36.36
N GLY A 7 -41.66 4.75 -36.63
CA GLY A 7 -40.99 3.48 -36.88
C GLY A 7 -40.42 3.48 -38.30
N GLY A 8 -39.15 3.11 -38.45
CA GLY A 8 -38.53 2.93 -39.76
C GLY A 8 -38.77 1.51 -40.25
N ASP A 9 -39.41 1.40 -41.41
CA ASP A 9 -39.34 0.23 -42.30
C ASP A 9 -38.21 0.42 -43.32
N ASP A 10 -37.76 -0.71 -43.88
CA ASP A 10 -36.79 -0.93 -44.96
C ASP A 10 -35.30 -1.06 -44.59
N ALA A 11 -34.92 -2.33 -44.34
CA ALA A 11 -33.54 -2.80 -44.42
C ALA A 11 -33.13 -3.02 -45.88
N GLN A 12 -32.16 -2.24 -46.37
CA GLN A 12 -31.42 -2.57 -47.59
C GLN A 12 -30.14 -3.35 -47.26
N VAL A 13 -30.04 -4.52 -47.89
CA VAL A 13 -28.93 -5.48 -47.79
C VAL A 13 -27.68 -4.92 -48.46
N ALA A 14 -26.57 -4.84 -47.73
CA ALA A 14 -25.23 -4.58 -48.26
C ALA A 14 -24.51 -5.90 -48.64
N PRO A 15 -23.64 -5.91 -49.66
CA PRO A 15 -23.06 -7.13 -50.21
C PRO A 15 -21.93 -7.72 -49.36
N THR A 16 -21.82 -9.05 -49.42
CA THR A 16 -20.90 -9.94 -48.71
C THR A 16 -19.42 -9.70 -49.04
N VAL A 17 -18.59 -9.56 -48.01
CA VAL A 17 -17.12 -9.59 -48.04
C VAL A 17 -16.63 -11.03 -47.74
N PRO A 18 -15.59 -11.57 -48.42
CA PRO A 18 -15.12 -12.94 -48.21
C PRO A 18 -14.32 -13.11 -46.90
N PRO A 19 -14.18 -14.34 -46.39
CA PRO A 19 -13.70 -14.58 -45.02
C PRO A 19 -12.18 -14.39 -44.90
N SER A 20 -11.75 -13.48 -44.04
CA SER A 20 -10.36 -13.41 -43.58
C SER A 20 -10.16 -14.26 -42.32
N ALA A 21 -9.14 -15.11 -42.39
CA ALA A 21 -8.46 -15.92 -41.37
C ALA A 21 -8.98 -15.92 -39.91
N SER A 22 -9.16 -17.14 -39.42
CA SER A 22 -9.44 -17.57 -38.04
C SER A 22 -8.87 -16.68 -36.93
N SER A 23 -9.77 -16.12 -36.11
CA SER A 23 -9.50 -15.54 -34.79
C SER A 23 -9.27 -16.64 -33.74
N PRO A 24 -8.35 -16.45 -32.77
CA PRO A 24 -8.16 -17.37 -31.65
C PRO A 24 -9.32 -17.33 -30.67
N SER A 25 -9.46 -18.42 -29.91
CA SER A 25 -10.54 -18.73 -28.96
C SER A 25 -10.79 -17.66 -27.87
N PRO A 26 -12.03 -17.53 -27.36
CA PRO A 26 -12.43 -16.49 -26.41
C PRO A 26 -12.07 -16.84 -24.95
N SER A 27 -10.78 -16.89 -24.61
CA SER A 27 -10.32 -17.00 -23.21
C SER A 27 -9.21 -16.00 -22.84
N GLN A 28 -9.03 -14.93 -23.60
CA GLN A 28 -7.99 -13.90 -23.35
C GLN A 28 -8.54 -12.47 -23.45
N ALA A 29 -9.77 -12.22 -22.99
CA ALA A 29 -10.16 -10.88 -22.60
C ALA A 29 -9.80 -10.69 -21.12
N GLN A 30 -8.50 -10.62 -20.85
CA GLN A 30 -7.99 -10.11 -19.58
C GLN A 30 -8.09 -8.59 -19.63
N GLU A 31 -8.66 -8.00 -18.58
CA GLU A 31 -8.73 -6.55 -18.36
C GLU A 31 -7.34 -5.94 -18.61
N ALA A 32 -7.26 -5.03 -19.58
CA ALA A 32 -6.02 -4.35 -19.92
C ALA A 32 -5.69 -3.35 -18.80
N GLY A 33 -4.97 -3.81 -17.77
CA GLY A 33 -4.31 -2.93 -16.80
C GLY A 33 -3.30 -2.04 -17.51
N LEU A 34 -3.18 -0.80 -17.06
CA LEU A 34 -2.15 0.13 -17.54
C LEU A 34 -0.78 -0.44 -17.20
N GLN A 35 0.09 -0.59 -18.20
CA GLN A 35 1.52 -0.68 -17.95
C GLN A 35 2.08 0.74 -17.87
N PRO A 36 2.62 1.18 -16.73
CA PRO A 36 3.26 2.48 -16.62
C PRO A 36 4.33 2.67 -17.70
N GLN A 37 4.26 3.75 -18.48
CA GLN A 37 5.40 4.19 -19.29
C GLN A 37 6.24 5.17 -18.48
N GLY A 38 7.40 4.71 -18.02
CA GLY A 38 8.32 5.51 -17.21
C GLY A 38 7.89 5.67 -15.75
N THR A 39 8.80 6.22 -14.95
CA THR A 39 8.61 6.42 -13.52
C THR A 39 7.81 7.66 -13.21
N ARG A 40 6.83 7.55 -12.30
CA ARG A 40 5.98 8.68 -11.90
C ARG A 40 5.47 8.58 -10.47
N ARG A 41 4.74 9.62 -10.05
CA ARG A 41 3.90 9.65 -8.85
C ARG A 41 2.65 8.81 -9.05
N TRP A 42 2.32 8.00 -8.04
CA TRP A 42 1.00 7.36 -7.94
C TRP A 42 0.38 7.59 -6.57
N GLN A 43 -0.87 8.05 -6.57
CA GLN A 43 -1.66 8.23 -5.36
C GLN A 43 -2.33 6.92 -4.96
N VAL A 44 -2.00 6.38 -3.79
CA VAL A 44 -2.68 5.17 -3.29
C VAL A 44 -4.04 5.55 -2.71
N GLU A 45 -5.10 4.89 -3.16
CA GLU A 45 -6.48 5.01 -2.67
C GLU A 45 -7.13 3.63 -2.60
N ILE A 46 -8.43 3.57 -2.33
CA ILE A 46 -9.22 2.33 -2.25
C ILE A 46 -10.25 2.25 -3.38
N GLU A 47 -10.54 1.04 -3.81
CA GLU A 47 -11.59 0.69 -4.78
C GLU A 47 -12.35 -0.55 -4.31
N ASP A 48 -13.62 -0.66 -4.70
CA ASP A 48 -14.44 -1.85 -4.47
C ASP A 48 -13.78 -3.06 -5.16
N CYS A 49 -13.83 -4.21 -4.49
CA CYS A 49 -13.08 -5.39 -4.86
C CYS A 49 -13.86 -6.66 -4.50
N PRO A 50 -14.88 -7.05 -5.29
CA PRO A 50 -15.81 -8.13 -4.94
C PRO A 50 -15.19 -9.53 -4.84
N GLY A 51 -13.97 -9.73 -5.35
CA GLY A 51 -13.29 -11.02 -5.39
C GLY A 51 -13.84 -11.95 -6.47
N VAL A 52 -13.19 -13.10 -6.65
CA VAL A 52 -13.59 -14.08 -7.68
C VAL A 52 -14.07 -15.35 -6.98
N PRO A 53 -15.33 -15.81 -7.16
CA PRO A 53 -15.80 -17.04 -6.55
C PRO A 53 -14.88 -18.24 -6.83
N SER A 54 -14.33 -18.83 -5.78
CA SER A 54 -13.43 -19.99 -5.85
C SER A 54 -13.42 -20.73 -4.52
N SER A 55 -14.01 -21.93 -4.51
CA SER A 55 -14.00 -22.82 -3.36
C SER A 55 -12.60 -23.33 -3.04
N LEU A 56 -12.21 -23.29 -1.76
CA LEU A 56 -11.01 -23.94 -1.25
C LEU A 56 -11.40 -25.16 -0.41
N GLU A 57 -10.93 -26.35 -0.81
CA GLU A 57 -11.09 -27.59 -0.04
C GLU A 57 -9.74 -28.02 0.52
N VAL A 58 -9.66 -28.19 1.85
CA VAL A 58 -8.43 -28.52 2.58
C VAL A 58 -8.73 -29.59 3.62
N SER A 59 -7.68 -30.27 4.08
CA SER A 59 -7.75 -31.30 5.11
C SER A 59 -6.52 -31.23 6.01
N GLY A 60 -6.69 -31.45 7.31
CA GLY A 60 -5.60 -31.44 8.29
C GLY A 60 -5.87 -30.46 9.41
N THR A 61 -4.79 -29.93 9.99
CA THR A 61 -4.84 -29.05 11.16
C THR A 61 -4.61 -27.59 10.76
N VAL A 62 -5.38 -26.69 11.35
CA VAL A 62 -5.21 -25.23 11.24
C VAL A 62 -4.57 -24.69 12.50
N VAL A 63 -3.52 -23.87 12.35
CA VAL A 63 -2.87 -23.17 13.46
C VAL A 63 -3.36 -21.72 13.49
N VAL A 64 -3.90 -21.28 14.62
CA VAL A 64 -4.50 -19.93 14.76
C VAL A 64 -3.85 -19.21 15.93
N SER A 65 -3.32 -17.99 15.74
CA SER A 65 -2.82 -17.21 16.87
C SER A 65 -3.97 -16.48 17.59
N ASP A 66 -3.88 -16.37 18.90
CA ASP A 66 -4.93 -15.79 19.76
C ASP A 66 -5.09 -14.28 19.57
N ASP A 67 -6.32 -13.84 19.38
CA ASP A 67 -6.71 -12.44 19.15
C ASP A 67 -7.10 -11.65 20.40
N GLY A 68 -7.44 -12.33 21.50
CA GLY A 68 -7.89 -11.69 22.74
C GLY A 68 -9.35 -11.24 22.78
N TRP A 69 -10.08 -11.28 21.65
CA TRP A 69 -11.49 -10.93 21.53
C TRP A 69 -12.42 -12.14 21.41
N GLY A 70 -11.86 -13.34 21.17
CA GLY A 70 -12.63 -14.58 21.00
C GLY A 70 -12.86 -14.96 19.53
N VAL A 71 -12.44 -14.11 18.58
CA VAL A 71 -12.56 -14.36 17.14
C VAL A 71 -11.79 -15.63 16.75
N ALA A 72 -10.59 -15.85 17.30
CA ALA A 72 -9.80 -17.05 17.03
C ALA A 72 -10.51 -18.32 17.51
N GLU A 73 -11.14 -18.27 18.68
CA GLU A 73 -11.93 -19.38 19.22
C GLU A 73 -13.15 -19.70 18.34
N ALA A 74 -13.90 -18.66 17.95
CA ALA A 74 -15.03 -18.78 17.05
C ALA A 74 -14.60 -19.36 15.70
N PHE A 75 -13.51 -18.85 15.11
CA PHE A 75 -12.96 -19.36 13.85
C PHE A 75 -12.52 -20.82 13.96
N CYS A 76 -11.82 -21.21 15.04
CA CYS A 76 -11.45 -22.61 15.27
C CYS A 76 -12.67 -23.54 15.32
N LYS A 77 -13.76 -23.16 16.01
CA LYS A 77 -15.00 -23.95 16.02
C LYS A 77 -15.60 -24.12 14.63
N ARG A 78 -15.50 -23.08 13.79
CA ARG A 78 -15.95 -23.15 12.39
C ARG A 78 -15.07 -24.09 11.56
N MET A 79 -13.75 -24.07 11.74
CA MET A 79 -12.84 -25.02 11.11
C MET A 79 -13.14 -26.47 11.52
N GLU A 80 -13.43 -26.71 12.81
CA GLU A 80 -13.82 -28.02 13.33
C GLU A 80 -15.16 -28.50 12.75
N ALA A 81 -16.14 -27.60 12.59
CA ALA A 81 -17.39 -27.90 11.91
C ALA A 81 -17.20 -28.28 10.42
N ARG A 82 -16.12 -27.83 9.79
CA ARG A 82 -15.71 -28.24 8.43
C ARG A 82 -14.90 -29.56 8.41
N GLY A 83 -14.64 -30.16 9.56
CA GLY A 83 -13.85 -31.39 9.69
C GLY A 83 -12.34 -31.19 9.75
N LEU A 84 -11.86 -29.97 10.02
CA LEU A 84 -10.45 -29.70 10.29
C LEU A 84 -10.16 -29.82 11.78
N GLU A 85 -8.91 -30.10 12.13
CA GLU A 85 -8.44 -29.93 13.50
C GLU A 85 -7.95 -28.50 13.72
N ALA A 86 -8.01 -27.98 14.94
CA ALA A 86 -7.55 -26.63 15.24
C ALA A 86 -6.61 -26.61 16.46
N VAL A 87 -5.54 -25.83 16.35
CA VAL A 87 -4.59 -25.56 17.43
C VAL A 87 -4.43 -24.05 17.56
N ARG A 88 -4.36 -23.56 18.81
CA ARG A 88 -4.20 -22.13 19.09
C ARG A 88 -2.80 -21.79 19.60
N ILE A 89 -2.29 -20.61 19.23
CA ILE A 89 -1.01 -20.06 19.69
C ILE A 89 -1.25 -18.73 20.42
N GLY A 90 -1.02 -18.73 21.72
CA GLY A 90 -1.04 -17.53 22.55
C GLY A 90 0.34 -16.90 22.67
N PHE A 91 0.53 -15.71 22.08
CA PHE A 91 1.74 -14.93 22.29
C PHE A 91 1.69 -14.16 23.61
N GLU A 92 2.73 -14.34 24.43
CA GLU A 92 2.95 -13.69 25.72
C GLU A 92 4.42 -13.26 25.84
N SER A 93 4.68 -11.95 25.90
CA SER A 93 6.05 -11.43 25.97
C SER A 93 6.71 -11.76 27.32
N ARG A 94 8.01 -12.08 27.27
CA ARG A 94 8.89 -12.31 28.42
C ARG A 94 8.54 -13.50 29.30
N ILE A 95 7.73 -14.44 28.82
CA ILE A 95 7.56 -15.73 29.53
C ILE A 95 8.87 -16.52 29.46
N ARG A 96 9.19 -17.24 30.55
CA ARG A 96 10.46 -17.99 30.63
C ARG A 96 10.44 -19.28 29.81
N ASP A 97 9.32 -20.00 29.87
CA ASP A 97 9.17 -21.32 29.27
C ASP A 97 7.92 -21.33 28.40
N ALA A 98 8.03 -21.84 27.16
CA ALA A 98 6.86 -22.19 26.36
C ALA A 98 6.05 -23.31 27.04
N SER A 99 4.73 -23.29 26.88
CA SER A 99 3.85 -24.27 27.53
C SER A 99 2.73 -24.75 26.62
N ARG A 100 2.23 -25.96 26.92
CA ARG A 100 1.06 -26.57 26.27
C ARG A 100 -0.07 -26.65 27.28
N GLN A 101 -1.23 -26.15 26.88
CA GLN A 101 -2.44 -26.09 27.69
C GLN A 101 -3.61 -26.72 26.93
N ASN A 102 -4.66 -27.10 27.66
CA ASN A 102 -5.94 -27.50 27.09
C ASN A 102 -7.00 -26.50 27.55
N GLU A 103 -7.53 -25.72 26.61
CA GLU A 103 -8.56 -24.72 26.86
C GLU A 103 -9.81 -25.10 26.06
N ASN A 104 -10.92 -25.34 26.74
CA ASN A 104 -12.20 -25.74 26.13
C ASN A 104 -12.08 -26.98 25.20
N GLY A 105 -11.18 -27.91 25.52
CA GLY A 105 -10.96 -29.12 24.71
C GLY A 105 -9.94 -28.94 23.58
N ARG A 106 -9.43 -27.71 23.35
CA ARG A 106 -8.45 -27.41 22.30
C ARG A 106 -7.04 -27.28 22.85
N THR A 107 -6.05 -27.73 22.08
CA THR A 107 -4.65 -27.51 22.42
C THR A 107 -4.29 -26.05 22.17
N VAL A 108 -3.75 -25.39 23.20
CA VAL A 108 -3.23 -24.02 23.15
C VAL A 108 -1.77 -24.04 23.54
N PHE A 109 -0.90 -23.52 22.68
CA PHE A 109 0.51 -23.31 23.00
C PHE A 109 0.72 -21.85 23.43
N ARG A 110 1.45 -21.62 24.53
CA ARG A 110 1.89 -20.28 24.94
C ARG A 110 3.37 -20.11 24.65
N ALA A 111 3.74 -19.02 23.99
CA ALA A 111 5.10 -18.72 23.56
C ALA A 111 5.40 -17.22 23.59
N ASP A 112 6.67 -16.89 23.82
CA ASP A 112 7.17 -15.54 23.57
C ASP A 112 7.47 -15.39 22.06
N PRO A 113 6.86 -14.40 21.36
CA PRO A 113 7.09 -14.19 19.93
C PRO A 113 8.54 -13.78 19.58
N GLU A 114 9.35 -13.33 20.54
CA GLU A 114 10.75 -12.93 20.31
C GLU A 114 11.76 -14.05 20.60
N GLN A 115 11.32 -15.22 21.09
CA GLN A 115 12.20 -16.33 21.48
C GLN A 115 12.16 -17.46 20.44
N PRO A 116 13.15 -17.56 19.54
CA PRO A 116 13.19 -18.59 18.49
C PRO A 116 13.00 -20.01 19.02
N GLU A 117 13.55 -20.31 20.20
CA GLU A 117 13.42 -21.61 20.86
C GLU A 117 11.96 -21.96 21.21
N HIS A 118 11.12 -20.97 21.52
CA HIS A 118 9.71 -21.22 21.80
C HIS A 118 8.94 -21.57 20.52
N LEU A 119 9.25 -20.90 19.41
CA LEU A 119 8.65 -21.19 18.11
C LEU A 119 9.10 -22.56 17.59
N ALA A 120 10.38 -22.87 17.70
CA ALA A 120 10.92 -24.19 17.36
C ALA A 120 10.31 -25.30 18.23
N TRP A 121 10.13 -25.03 19.53
CA TRP A 121 9.46 -25.97 20.44
C TRP A 121 7.99 -26.23 20.02
N ILE A 122 7.23 -25.21 19.62
CA ILE A 122 5.88 -25.40 19.07
C ILE A 122 5.91 -26.33 17.85
N ALA A 123 6.86 -26.12 16.94
CA ALA A 123 7.02 -26.97 15.77
C ALA A 123 7.39 -28.41 16.11
N GLU A 124 8.19 -28.63 17.16
CA GLU A 124 8.47 -29.96 17.71
C GLU A 124 7.20 -30.62 18.28
N GLN A 125 6.41 -29.88 19.06
CA GLN A 125 5.15 -30.40 19.64
C GLN A 125 4.12 -30.78 18.58
N LEU A 126 4.08 -30.05 17.47
CA LEU A 126 3.23 -30.39 16.32
C LEU A 126 3.79 -31.54 15.48
N GLY A 127 5.04 -31.96 15.67
CA GLY A 127 5.61 -33.17 15.07
C GLY A 127 5.33 -33.31 13.57
N ALA A 128 4.73 -34.46 13.21
CA ALA A 128 4.32 -34.80 11.84
C ALA A 128 2.84 -34.51 11.55
N THR A 129 2.17 -33.70 12.37
CA THR A 129 0.77 -33.30 12.17
C THR A 129 0.63 -32.59 10.81
N PRO A 130 -0.26 -33.05 9.91
CA PRO A 130 -0.44 -32.45 8.61
C PRO A 130 -1.13 -31.09 8.74
N LEU A 131 -0.50 -30.02 8.25
CA LEU A 131 -1.06 -28.67 8.30
C LEU A 131 -1.87 -28.35 7.04
N ALA A 132 -3.09 -27.86 7.26
CA ALA A 132 -3.97 -27.32 6.21
C ALA A 132 -3.75 -25.83 5.98
N GLY A 133 -3.42 -25.09 7.04
CA GLY A 133 -3.19 -23.65 6.95
C GLY A 133 -2.89 -22.98 8.29
N MET A 134 -2.59 -21.69 8.22
CA MET A 134 -2.28 -20.88 9.40
C MET A 134 -3.01 -19.53 9.34
N VAL A 135 -3.53 -19.05 10.47
CA VAL A 135 -4.16 -17.72 10.58
C VAL A 135 -3.57 -16.95 11.75
N HIS A 136 -3.02 -15.77 11.48
CA HIS A 136 -2.49 -14.88 12.50
C HIS A 136 -3.52 -13.83 12.91
N MET A 137 -4.15 -14.01 14.06
CA MET A 137 -5.14 -13.07 14.60
C MET A 137 -4.63 -12.28 15.82
N ALA A 138 -3.43 -12.57 16.33
CA ALA A 138 -2.81 -11.81 17.41
C ALA A 138 -2.73 -10.28 17.21
N PRO A 139 -2.60 -9.73 15.99
CA PRO A 139 -2.66 -8.28 15.78
C PRO A 139 -3.96 -7.65 16.29
N LEU A 140 -5.09 -8.37 16.30
CA LEU A 140 -6.38 -7.85 16.79
C LEU A 140 -6.35 -7.44 18.27
N LYS A 141 -5.42 -7.96 19.09
CA LYS A 141 -5.21 -7.46 20.46
C LYS A 141 -4.90 -5.96 20.49
N LEU A 142 -4.40 -5.40 19.40
CA LEU A 142 -4.06 -3.98 19.28
C LEU A 142 -5.23 -3.10 18.82
N ALA A 143 -6.41 -3.67 18.53
CA ALA A 143 -7.57 -2.91 18.08
C ALA A 143 -8.06 -1.90 19.13
N SER A 144 -7.83 -2.17 20.42
CA SER A 144 -8.15 -1.29 21.55
C SER A 144 -6.95 -0.54 22.13
N GLU A 145 -5.75 -0.73 21.59
CA GLU A 145 -4.50 -0.23 22.18
C GLU A 145 -3.92 0.91 21.34
N THR A 146 -3.27 1.86 21.99
CA THR A 146 -2.49 2.87 21.27
C THR A 146 -1.07 2.36 20.99
N TRP A 147 -0.44 2.83 19.91
CA TRP A 147 0.95 2.44 19.63
C TRP A 147 1.94 2.97 20.69
N PHE A 148 1.64 4.08 21.35
CA PHE A 148 2.51 4.65 22.38
C PHE A 148 2.45 3.89 23.71
N GLU A 149 1.35 3.19 23.99
CA GLU A 149 1.13 2.40 25.20
C GLU A 149 1.61 0.95 24.98
N ASP A 150 2.93 0.79 24.95
CA ASP A 150 3.58 -0.52 24.85
C ASP A 150 3.90 -1.05 26.25
N ALA A 151 3.48 -2.28 26.57
CA ALA A 151 3.67 -2.85 27.91
C ALA A 151 5.15 -2.99 28.28
N TYR A 152 5.97 -3.35 27.30
CA TYR A 152 7.42 -3.29 27.32
C TYR A 152 7.88 -2.67 26.01
N PRO A 153 9.10 -2.11 25.92
CA PRO A 153 9.61 -1.66 24.64
C PRO A 153 9.41 -2.77 23.61
N SER A 154 8.87 -2.39 22.45
CA SER A 154 8.97 -3.23 21.27
C SER A 154 8.04 -4.47 21.27
N SER A 155 7.13 -4.59 22.24
CA SER A 155 6.33 -5.81 22.46
C SER A 155 5.15 -5.96 21.51
N GLN A 156 4.45 -4.86 21.16
CA GLN A 156 3.35 -4.91 20.19
C GLN A 156 3.81 -5.41 18.81
N ILE A 157 4.95 -4.92 18.32
CA ILE A 157 5.52 -5.32 17.01
C ILE A 157 6.15 -6.72 17.06
N ALA A 158 6.63 -7.17 18.21
CA ALA A 158 7.05 -8.56 18.41
C ALA A 158 5.87 -9.51 18.16
N MET A 159 4.74 -9.26 18.82
CA MET A 159 3.53 -10.06 18.65
C MET A 159 2.98 -9.97 17.21
N ALA A 160 2.89 -8.77 16.64
CA ALA A 160 2.30 -8.59 15.32
C ALA A 160 3.16 -9.17 14.19
N ALA A 161 4.50 -9.05 14.26
CA ALA A 161 5.42 -9.41 13.19
C ALA A 161 6.28 -10.64 13.50
N HIS A 162 7.00 -10.64 14.62
CA HIS A 162 8.03 -11.65 14.93
C HIS A 162 7.41 -13.01 15.20
N GLY A 163 6.32 -13.03 15.98
CA GLY A 163 5.56 -14.25 16.21
C GLY A 163 5.03 -14.85 14.90
N TRP A 164 4.57 -14.00 13.98
CA TRP A 164 4.08 -14.47 12.68
C TRP A 164 5.18 -15.02 11.80
N PHE A 165 6.28 -14.27 11.66
CA PHE A 165 7.46 -14.71 10.94
C PHE A 165 8.00 -16.04 11.49
N GLY A 166 8.10 -16.18 12.81
CA GLY A 166 8.55 -17.40 13.45
C GLY A 166 7.65 -18.59 13.18
N LEU A 167 6.32 -18.43 13.25
CA LEU A 167 5.39 -19.49 12.87
C LEU A 167 5.55 -19.89 11.39
N LEU A 168 5.63 -18.92 10.48
CA LEU A 168 5.84 -19.21 9.05
C LEU A 168 7.19 -19.90 8.80
N LYS A 169 8.23 -19.51 9.53
CA LYS A 169 9.57 -20.09 9.43
C LYS A 169 9.60 -21.54 9.90
N GLU A 170 9.01 -21.84 11.06
CA GLU A 170 9.10 -23.17 11.66
C GLU A 170 8.03 -24.14 11.12
N LEU A 171 6.89 -23.63 10.65
CA LEU A 171 5.74 -24.45 10.23
C LEU A 171 5.39 -24.33 8.74
N GLY A 172 5.85 -23.30 8.04
CA GLY A 172 5.44 -23.03 6.65
C GLY A 172 5.71 -24.18 5.69
N GLU A 173 6.88 -24.79 5.76
CA GLU A 173 7.24 -25.96 4.93
C GLU A 173 6.49 -27.25 5.32
N LYS A 174 5.80 -27.27 6.48
CA LYS A 174 4.92 -28.39 6.85
C LYS A 174 3.56 -28.35 6.16
N ILE A 175 3.19 -27.24 5.52
CA ILE A 175 2.04 -27.17 4.62
C ILE A 175 2.45 -27.75 3.26
N ASP A 176 1.90 -28.91 2.92
CA ASP A 176 2.23 -29.67 1.72
C ASP A 176 2.00 -28.86 0.43
N ARG A 177 3.08 -28.62 -0.33
CA ARG A 177 3.07 -27.86 -1.59
C ARG A 177 2.25 -28.51 -2.71
N ASN A 178 1.89 -29.79 -2.57
CA ASN A 178 1.08 -30.53 -3.55
C ASN A 178 -0.41 -30.58 -3.19
N LYS A 179 -0.81 -29.98 -2.08
CA LYS A 179 -2.20 -29.92 -1.63
C LYS A 179 -2.65 -28.47 -1.51
N PRO A 180 -3.96 -28.19 -1.68
CA PRO A 180 -4.48 -26.88 -1.36
C PRO A 180 -4.21 -26.55 0.11
N GLY A 181 -3.85 -25.31 0.38
CA GLY A 181 -3.60 -24.79 1.71
C GLY A 181 -3.74 -23.28 1.75
N PHE A 182 -3.69 -22.70 2.94
CA PHE A 182 -3.88 -21.27 3.11
C PHE A 182 -3.02 -20.67 4.21
N VAL A 183 -2.74 -19.37 4.08
CA VAL A 183 -2.09 -18.55 5.09
C VAL A 183 -2.82 -17.22 5.16
N ALA A 184 -3.21 -16.80 6.37
CA ALA A 184 -3.88 -15.52 6.54
C ALA A 184 -3.37 -14.71 7.73
N SER A 185 -3.46 -13.39 7.64
CA SER A 185 -3.33 -12.49 8.77
C SER A 185 -4.59 -11.63 8.89
N VAL A 186 -4.94 -11.26 10.13
CA VAL A 186 -6.13 -10.46 10.42
C VAL A 186 -5.73 -9.26 11.26
N THR A 187 -6.12 -8.09 10.77
CA THR A 187 -5.96 -6.78 11.42
C THR A 187 -7.32 -6.11 11.54
N SER A 188 -7.42 -5.09 12.39
CA SER A 188 -8.61 -4.26 12.53
C SER A 188 -8.22 -2.79 12.58
N LEU A 189 -8.39 -2.10 11.46
CA LEU A 189 -8.08 -0.68 11.28
C LEU A 189 -9.39 0.09 11.07
N ASP A 190 -9.88 0.13 9.83
CA ASP A 190 -11.11 0.82 9.42
C ASP A 190 -11.89 0.05 8.35
N GLY A 191 -11.51 -1.21 8.06
CA GLY A 191 -12.10 -2.01 6.98
C GLY A 191 -11.72 -1.54 5.57
N ARG A 192 -10.85 -0.52 5.47
CA ARG A 192 -10.43 0.16 4.25
C ARG A 192 -8.92 0.42 4.26
N HIS A 193 -8.16 -0.49 4.87
CA HIS A 193 -6.69 -0.49 4.96
C HIS A 193 -6.10 0.66 5.79
N GLY A 194 -6.86 1.19 6.75
CA GLY A 194 -6.49 2.38 7.51
C GLY A 194 -6.42 3.63 6.64
N ASN A 195 -7.15 3.63 5.51
CA ASN A 195 -7.07 4.68 4.50
C ASN A 195 -7.99 5.87 4.81
N ILE A 196 -8.98 5.74 5.70
CA ILE A 196 -9.89 6.83 6.08
C ILE A 196 -9.87 7.13 7.58
N GLY A 197 -9.56 6.13 8.42
CA GLY A 197 -9.59 6.22 9.87
C GLY A 197 -8.34 6.88 10.46
N SER A 198 -8.49 7.42 11.67
CA SER A 198 -7.39 7.92 12.50
C SER A 198 -7.25 7.18 13.84
N ARG A 199 -8.15 6.24 14.11
CA ARG A 199 -8.28 5.53 15.39
C ARG A 199 -8.01 4.04 15.23
N PHE A 200 -6.75 3.71 15.00
CA PHE A 200 -6.27 2.34 14.97
C PHE A 200 -4.79 2.29 15.34
N ASN A 201 -4.31 1.11 15.69
CA ASN A 201 -2.89 0.86 15.89
C ASN A 201 -2.23 0.36 14.59
N ALA A 202 -1.37 1.18 13.99
CA ALA A 202 -0.69 0.89 12.72
C ALA A 202 0.25 -0.33 12.79
N VAL A 203 0.71 -0.72 13.98
CA VAL A 203 1.61 -1.88 14.17
C VAL A 203 0.96 -3.18 13.68
N GLN A 204 -0.38 -3.26 13.68
CA GLN A 204 -1.11 -4.41 13.16
C GLN A 204 -0.71 -4.75 11.72
N CYS A 205 -0.46 -3.74 10.88
CA CYS A 205 -0.13 -3.90 9.47
C CYS A 205 1.21 -4.62 9.23
N ALA A 206 2.02 -4.81 10.26
CA ALA A 206 3.21 -5.65 10.15
C ALA A 206 2.84 -7.08 9.71
N ALA A 207 1.72 -7.61 10.23
CA ALA A 207 1.20 -8.92 9.85
C ALA A 207 0.78 -8.98 8.37
N SER A 208 0.14 -7.92 7.87
CA SER A 208 -0.23 -7.78 6.46
C SER A 208 1.01 -7.77 5.57
N GLY A 209 2.05 -7.01 5.94
CA GLY A 209 3.32 -6.97 5.21
C GLY A 209 4.03 -8.31 5.14
N VAL A 210 4.14 -9.04 6.26
CA VAL A 210 4.68 -10.41 6.27
C VAL A 210 3.89 -11.32 5.32
N THR A 211 2.55 -11.29 5.41
CA THR A 211 1.67 -12.17 4.62
C THR A 211 1.74 -11.89 3.13
N LYS A 212 1.76 -10.61 2.73
CA LYS A 212 1.91 -10.21 1.33
C LYS A 212 3.21 -10.72 0.72
N SER A 213 4.33 -10.51 1.40
CA SER A 213 5.62 -11.01 0.92
C SER A 213 5.70 -12.54 0.91
N TYR A 214 5.14 -13.22 1.92
CA TYR A 214 5.11 -14.68 1.95
C TYR A 214 4.27 -15.28 0.81
N ALA A 215 3.24 -14.58 0.34
CA ALA A 215 2.45 -14.99 -0.83
C ALA A 215 3.28 -15.08 -2.14
N PHE A 216 4.39 -14.34 -2.24
CA PHE A 216 5.34 -14.49 -3.35
C PHE A 216 6.23 -15.73 -3.20
N GLU A 217 6.50 -16.16 -1.97
CA GLU A 217 7.30 -17.36 -1.68
C GLU A 217 6.48 -18.65 -1.81
N ARG A 218 5.17 -18.55 -1.55
CA ARG A 218 4.20 -19.66 -1.59
C ARG A 218 3.00 -19.35 -2.49
N PRO A 219 3.20 -19.20 -3.82
CA PRO A 219 2.11 -18.94 -4.76
C PRO A 219 1.14 -20.13 -4.89
N ASP A 220 1.51 -21.30 -4.34
CA ASP A 220 0.66 -22.49 -4.21
C ASP A 220 -0.44 -22.35 -3.16
N LEU A 221 -0.30 -21.41 -2.21
CA LEU A 221 -1.25 -21.22 -1.12
C LEU A 221 -2.24 -20.10 -1.42
N ARG A 222 -3.45 -20.22 -0.87
CA ARG A 222 -4.38 -19.09 -0.77
C ARG A 222 -3.93 -18.16 0.37
N CYS A 223 -3.39 -17.00 0.00
CA CYS A 223 -2.91 -16.01 0.96
C CYS A 223 -3.89 -14.84 1.13
N ARG A 224 -4.16 -14.45 2.38
CA ARG A 224 -5.04 -13.31 2.70
C ARG A 224 -4.51 -12.44 3.85
N ALA A 225 -4.46 -11.14 3.66
CA ALA A 225 -4.22 -10.14 4.69
C ALA A 225 -5.50 -9.32 4.83
N PHE A 226 -6.25 -9.59 5.89
CA PHE A 226 -7.53 -8.95 6.19
C PHE A 226 -7.34 -7.68 7.01
N ASP A 227 -8.02 -6.61 6.62
CA ASP A 227 -8.36 -5.48 7.48
C ASP A 227 -9.87 -5.48 7.75
N LEU A 228 -10.27 -5.76 8.98
CA LEU A 228 -11.67 -5.72 9.39
C LEU A 228 -12.03 -4.33 9.92
N HIS A 229 -13.24 -3.87 9.60
CA HIS A 229 -13.80 -2.75 10.33
C HIS A 229 -13.95 -3.11 11.83
N PRO A 230 -13.58 -2.21 12.76
CA PRO A 230 -13.60 -2.51 14.20
C PRO A 230 -14.92 -3.03 14.75
N ASP A 231 -16.06 -2.61 14.16
CA ASP A 231 -17.39 -3.07 14.57
C ASP A 231 -17.54 -4.60 14.47
N PHE A 232 -16.88 -5.26 13.51
CA PHE A 232 -16.94 -6.72 13.40
C PHE A 232 -16.18 -7.43 14.51
N VAL A 233 -15.10 -6.84 15.02
CA VAL A 233 -14.29 -7.47 16.09
C VAL A 233 -15.08 -7.61 17.40
N LEU A 234 -16.13 -6.79 17.57
CA LEU A 234 -17.03 -6.85 18.72
C LEU A 234 -18.00 -8.04 18.68
N ASP A 235 -18.23 -8.63 17.51
CA ASP A 235 -18.99 -9.87 17.33
C ASP A 235 -18.06 -10.98 16.81
N GLU A 236 -17.54 -11.77 17.73
CA GLU A 236 -16.62 -12.87 17.43
C GLU A 236 -17.17 -13.88 16.41
N GLN A 237 -18.49 -14.10 16.37
CA GLN A 237 -19.11 -15.07 15.48
C GLN A 237 -19.25 -14.52 14.06
N GLU A 238 -19.65 -13.25 13.96
CA GLU A 238 -19.72 -12.54 12.68
C GLU A 238 -18.34 -12.39 12.05
N ALA A 239 -17.34 -11.92 12.81
CA ALA A 239 -15.96 -11.81 12.31
C ALA A 239 -15.42 -13.16 11.82
N ALA A 240 -15.60 -14.23 12.60
CA ALA A 240 -15.15 -15.56 12.20
C ALA A 240 -15.86 -16.08 10.93
N LEU A 241 -17.15 -15.78 10.77
CA LEU A 241 -17.92 -16.12 9.57
C LEU A 241 -17.41 -15.36 8.33
N LEU A 242 -17.14 -14.07 8.46
CA LEU A 242 -16.63 -13.24 7.36
C LEU A 242 -15.25 -13.71 6.90
N ILE A 243 -14.34 -13.95 7.85
CA ILE A 243 -12.98 -14.46 7.57
C ILE A 243 -13.06 -15.82 6.86
N GLU A 244 -13.89 -16.75 7.35
CA GLU A 244 -14.08 -18.05 6.69
C GLU A 244 -14.65 -17.88 5.29
N SER A 245 -15.69 -17.06 5.13
CA SER A 245 -16.42 -16.94 3.87
C SER A 245 -15.54 -16.40 2.74
N ASP A 246 -14.69 -15.40 3.02
CA ASP A 246 -13.72 -14.92 2.03
C ASP A 246 -12.62 -15.97 1.78
N LEU A 247 -11.97 -16.45 2.84
CA LEU A 247 -10.79 -17.30 2.73
C LEU A 247 -11.07 -18.62 1.99
N PHE A 248 -12.27 -19.17 2.17
CA PHE A 248 -12.68 -20.43 1.55
C PHE A 248 -13.57 -20.26 0.30
N GLY A 249 -14.14 -19.07 0.09
CA GLY A 249 -15.11 -18.83 -0.98
C GLY A 249 -14.60 -17.97 -2.13
N LEU A 250 -13.54 -17.18 -1.93
CA LEU A 250 -13.07 -16.19 -2.89
C LEU A 250 -11.58 -16.35 -3.21
N ASP A 251 -11.23 -16.23 -4.49
CA ASP A 251 -9.88 -15.95 -4.98
C ASP A 251 -9.69 -14.46 -5.29
N GLY A 252 -8.46 -14.06 -5.62
CA GLY A 252 -8.09 -12.70 -5.96
C GLY A 252 -7.04 -12.13 -5.02
N GLU A 253 -7.17 -10.83 -4.77
CA GLU A 253 -6.25 -9.97 -4.03
C GLU A 253 -5.83 -10.57 -2.70
N VAL A 254 -4.53 -10.44 -2.39
CA VAL A 254 -3.99 -10.90 -1.10
C VAL A 254 -4.41 -9.96 0.02
N GLU A 255 -4.32 -8.65 -0.17
CA GLU A 255 -4.63 -7.64 0.86
C GLU A 255 -6.00 -7.03 0.61
N ILE A 256 -6.93 -7.25 1.54
CA ILE A 256 -8.34 -6.88 1.41
C ILE A 256 -8.89 -6.28 2.70
N GLY A 257 -9.78 -5.31 2.57
CA GLY A 257 -10.49 -4.67 3.66
C GLY A 257 -11.97 -5.05 3.64
N LEU A 258 -12.56 -5.29 4.80
CA LEU A 258 -13.99 -5.52 4.97
C LEU A 258 -14.58 -4.34 5.76
N ASP A 259 -15.29 -3.46 5.07
CA ASP A 259 -15.92 -2.28 5.67
C ASP A 259 -17.23 -2.67 6.39
N ARG A 260 -17.75 -1.78 7.23
CA ARG A 260 -18.95 -1.97 8.06
C ARG A 260 -20.20 -2.41 7.29
N ASP A 261 -20.25 -2.19 5.98
CA ASP A 261 -21.36 -2.59 5.10
C ASP A 261 -21.15 -3.98 4.47
N GLY A 262 -20.09 -4.69 4.87
CA GLY A 262 -19.72 -6.01 4.38
C GLY A 262 -19.01 -6.00 3.02
N ARG A 263 -18.81 -4.83 2.39
CA ARG A 263 -18.11 -4.76 1.11
C ARG A 263 -16.61 -4.96 1.27
N ARG A 264 -16.03 -5.57 0.25
CA ARG A 264 -14.60 -5.87 0.14
C ARG A 264 -13.90 -4.76 -0.63
N TRP A 265 -12.79 -4.26 -0.08
CA TRP A 265 -12.04 -3.13 -0.61
C TRP A 265 -10.58 -3.51 -0.85
N ALA A 266 -10.01 -3.07 -1.96
CA ALA A 266 -8.58 -3.17 -2.25
C ALA A 266 -7.95 -1.79 -2.32
N MET A 267 -6.66 -1.71 -2.00
CA MET A 267 -5.89 -0.52 -2.34
C MET A 267 -5.51 -0.53 -3.82
N VAL A 268 -5.54 0.62 -4.48
CA VAL A 268 -5.13 0.83 -5.88
C VAL A 268 -4.32 2.11 -6.00
N ALA A 269 -3.61 2.30 -7.09
CA ALA A 269 -2.67 3.39 -7.32
C ALA A 269 -3.10 4.22 -8.54
N PHE A 270 -3.55 5.46 -8.30
CA PHE A 270 -4.02 6.37 -9.34
C PHE A 270 -2.90 7.30 -9.83
N ALA A 271 -2.86 7.55 -11.14
CA ALA A 271 -1.94 8.48 -11.80
C ALA A 271 -2.25 9.97 -11.50
N GLU A 272 -2.44 10.32 -10.23
CA GLU A 272 -2.77 11.66 -9.77
C GLU A 272 -1.51 12.48 -9.50
N ASP A 273 -1.45 13.70 -10.04
CA ASP A 273 -0.37 14.65 -9.78
C ASP A 273 -0.68 15.53 -8.55
N VAL A 274 0.36 16.05 -7.88
CA VAL A 274 0.19 17.11 -6.87
C VAL A 274 -0.11 18.42 -7.61
N VAL A 275 -1.15 19.13 -7.18
CA VAL A 275 -1.62 20.35 -7.86
C VAL A 275 -1.77 21.56 -6.94
N GLU A 276 -1.47 21.43 -5.64
CA GLU A 276 -1.57 22.55 -4.71
C GLU A 276 -0.34 23.47 -4.84
N GLU A 277 -0.46 24.70 -4.35
CA GLU A 277 0.63 25.67 -4.42
C GLU A 277 1.78 25.30 -3.48
N VAL A 278 3.00 25.64 -3.89
CA VAL A 278 4.20 25.46 -3.06
C VAL A 278 4.09 26.34 -1.83
N THR A 279 4.23 25.73 -0.65
CA THR A 279 4.45 26.37 0.64
C THR A 279 5.92 26.19 1.02
N PRO A 280 6.78 27.20 0.81
CA PRO A 280 8.21 27.09 1.13
C PRO A 280 8.45 26.96 2.63
N LEU A 281 9.58 26.35 2.98
CA LEU A 281 10.09 26.39 4.35
C LEU A 281 10.51 27.80 4.75
N THR A 282 10.58 28.03 6.05
CA THR A 282 10.97 29.31 6.66
C THR A 282 12.04 29.11 7.72
N SER A 283 12.56 30.21 8.27
CA SER A 283 13.55 30.18 9.35
C SER A 283 13.03 29.56 10.63
N ASP A 284 11.71 29.43 10.79
CA ASP A 284 11.07 28.79 11.93
C ASP A 284 11.11 27.25 11.82
N ASP A 285 11.33 26.72 10.61
CA ASP A 285 11.28 25.29 10.36
C ASP A 285 12.55 24.55 10.78
N THR A 286 12.36 23.44 11.47
CA THR A 286 13.41 22.53 11.92
C THR A 286 13.01 21.10 11.61
N TRP A 287 13.73 20.49 10.68
CA TRP A 287 13.44 19.15 10.17
C TRP A 287 14.43 18.14 10.75
N LEU A 288 13.91 17.11 11.42
CA LEU A 288 14.70 15.98 11.90
C LEU A 288 14.71 14.87 10.84
N VAL A 289 15.88 14.52 10.32
CA VAL A 289 16.03 13.65 9.14
C VAL A 289 16.88 12.44 9.45
N SER A 290 16.24 11.28 9.63
CA SER A 290 16.99 10.03 9.79
C SER A 290 17.42 9.42 8.46
N GLY A 291 18.65 8.90 8.42
CA GLY A 291 19.29 8.51 7.16
C GLY A 291 19.65 9.72 6.29
N GLY A 292 19.65 10.93 6.85
CA GLY A 292 19.85 12.19 6.11
C GLY A 292 21.30 12.48 5.73
N GLY A 293 22.26 11.65 6.15
CA GLY A 293 23.69 11.89 5.90
C GLY A 293 24.17 11.51 4.49
N SER A 294 23.49 10.60 3.80
CA SER A 294 23.81 10.26 2.40
C SER A 294 22.65 9.52 1.73
N GLY A 295 22.79 9.21 0.44
CA GLY A 295 21.81 8.40 -0.29
C GLY A 295 20.54 9.17 -0.68
N VAL A 296 19.45 8.42 -0.88
CA VAL A 296 18.19 8.95 -1.41
C VAL A 296 17.56 10.00 -0.49
N THR A 297 17.67 9.82 0.83
CA THR A 297 17.16 10.78 1.82
C THR A 297 17.94 12.07 1.79
N ALA A 298 19.29 12.01 1.76
CA ALA A 298 20.11 13.21 1.64
C ALA A 298 19.82 13.99 0.36
N ALA A 299 19.76 13.31 -0.79
CA ALA A 299 19.41 13.92 -2.08
C ALA A 299 18.04 14.63 -2.02
N SER A 300 17.06 13.99 -1.39
CA SER A 300 15.71 14.53 -1.18
C SER A 300 15.72 15.81 -0.33
N ILE A 301 16.52 15.84 0.75
CA ILE A 301 16.67 17.03 1.61
C ILE A 301 17.39 18.17 0.89
N ILE A 302 18.45 17.86 0.12
CA ILE A 302 19.14 18.85 -0.72
C ILE A 302 18.14 19.45 -1.73
N GLY A 303 17.27 18.63 -2.32
CA GLY A 303 16.20 19.11 -3.21
C GLY A 303 15.25 20.09 -2.52
N VAL A 304 14.78 19.79 -1.31
CA VAL A 304 13.90 20.70 -0.54
C VAL A 304 14.62 21.99 -0.17
N ALA A 305 15.88 21.91 0.26
CA ALA A 305 16.70 23.08 0.59
C ALA A 305 16.89 23.99 -0.64
N ASN A 306 17.17 23.42 -1.81
CA ASN A 306 17.30 24.15 -3.08
C ASN A 306 15.98 24.75 -3.57
N ALA A 307 14.84 24.11 -3.28
CA ALA A 307 13.51 24.64 -3.57
C ALA A 307 13.11 25.79 -2.62
N CYS A 308 13.80 25.95 -1.49
CA CYS A 308 13.58 27.00 -0.49
C CYS A 308 14.84 27.86 -0.28
N PRO A 309 15.34 28.57 -1.31
CA PRO A 309 16.60 29.30 -1.21
C PRO A 309 16.53 30.45 -0.21
N ASN A 310 17.54 30.57 0.66
CA ASN A 310 17.66 31.57 1.73
C ASN A 310 16.49 31.58 2.73
N ALA A 311 15.80 30.44 2.90
CA ALA A 311 14.74 30.33 3.88
C ALA A 311 15.26 30.38 5.32
N GLY A 312 16.52 29.99 5.56
CA GLY A 312 17.09 29.88 6.90
C GLY A 312 16.54 28.68 7.69
N SER A 313 15.95 27.69 7.02
CA SER A 313 15.42 26.49 7.66
C SER A 313 16.56 25.61 8.17
N HIS A 314 16.28 24.81 9.20
CA HIS A 314 17.28 23.99 9.88
C HIS A 314 17.06 22.50 9.63
N PHE A 315 18.07 21.80 9.13
CA PHE A 315 18.04 20.37 8.88
C PHE A 315 18.97 19.63 9.87
N ILE A 316 18.38 18.84 10.75
CA ILE A 316 19.09 18.00 11.72
C ILE A 316 19.22 16.60 11.11
N LEU A 317 20.37 16.33 10.49
CA LEU A 317 20.67 15.10 9.78
C LEU A 317 21.17 14.03 10.75
N LEU A 318 20.59 12.83 10.68
CA LEU A 318 20.96 11.72 11.56
C LEU A 318 21.51 10.54 10.75
N GLY A 319 22.52 9.88 11.31
CA GLY A 319 23.05 8.61 10.81
C GLY A 319 23.98 7.97 11.84
N ARG A 320 24.42 6.74 11.61
CA ARG A 320 25.31 6.02 12.54
C ARG A 320 26.80 6.29 12.30
N SER A 321 27.15 6.88 11.16
CA SER A 321 28.55 7.13 10.80
C SER A 321 29.11 8.22 11.69
N THR A 322 30.22 7.95 12.37
CA THR A 322 31.02 8.99 13.03
C THR A 322 31.81 9.76 11.97
N LEU A 323 31.80 11.09 12.05
CA LEU A 323 32.55 11.94 11.13
C LEU A 323 34.04 11.87 11.40
N ILE A 324 34.81 11.80 10.33
CA ILE A 324 36.26 11.88 10.31
C ILE A 324 36.62 13.28 9.83
N GLU A 325 37.16 14.12 10.72
CA GLU A 325 37.41 15.55 10.47
C GLU A 325 38.21 15.81 9.19
N ALA A 326 39.23 15.00 8.89
CA ALA A 326 40.04 15.13 7.69
C ALA A 326 39.21 15.13 6.40
N THR A 327 38.10 14.37 6.36
CA THR A 327 37.26 14.23 5.17
C THR A 327 36.46 15.48 4.80
N ALA A 328 36.34 16.46 5.71
CA ALA A 328 35.74 17.75 5.41
C ALA A 328 36.51 18.49 4.31
N SER A 329 37.83 18.33 4.26
CA SER A 329 38.69 18.94 3.23
C SER A 329 38.72 18.16 1.91
N TRP A 330 37.94 17.07 1.79
CA TRP A 330 37.95 16.17 0.63
C TRP A 330 36.75 16.38 -0.29
N THR A 331 35.87 17.32 0.01
CA THR A 331 34.60 17.51 -0.72
C THR A 331 34.84 17.87 -2.18
N ASP A 332 35.88 18.66 -2.46
CA ASP A 332 36.33 19.06 -3.81
C ASP A 332 37.30 18.08 -4.48
N TRP A 333 37.70 16.99 -3.81
CA TRP A 333 38.66 16.03 -4.37
C TRP A 333 38.08 15.27 -5.56
N GLY A 334 38.90 15.13 -6.60
CA GLY A 334 38.62 14.28 -7.75
C GLY A 334 38.87 12.78 -7.49
N ALA A 335 38.45 11.93 -8.44
CA ALA A 335 38.59 10.48 -8.34
C ALA A 335 40.04 10.01 -8.13
N GLU A 336 41.01 10.68 -8.74
CA GLU A 336 42.44 10.34 -8.61
C GLU A 336 42.96 10.55 -7.18
N GLN A 337 42.62 11.68 -6.55
CA GLN A 337 43.03 12.00 -5.18
C GLN A 337 42.42 11.01 -4.18
N LEU A 338 41.15 10.66 -4.38
CA LEU A 338 40.46 9.66 -3.56
C LEU A 338 41.10 8.28 -3.69
N GLU A 339 41.48 7.87 -4.89
CA GLU A 339 42.13 6.58 -5.11
C GLU A 339 43.56 6.55 -4.53
N GLN A 340 44.30 7.66 -4.62
CA GLN A 340 45.60 7.80 -3.97
C GLN A 340 45.48 7.64 -2.45
N GLU A 341 44.54 8.35 -1.82
CA GLU A 341 44.34 8.27 -0.37
C GLU A 341 43.81 6.90 0.08
N LYS A 342 42.97 6.27 -0.74
CA LYS A 342 42.51 4.89 -0.50
C LYS A 342 43.69 3.92 -0.46
N ASN A 343 44.64 4.05 -1.39
CA ASN A 343 45.85 3.23 -1.42
C ASN A 343 46.78 3.55 -0.24
N ALA A 344 46.96 4.82 0.11
CA ALA A 344 47.71 5.24 1.29
C ALA A 344 47.10 4.67 2.59
N LEU A 345 45.77 4.63 2.71
CA LEU A 345 45.10 3.97 3.83
C LEU A 345 45.45 2.49 3.92
N ARG A 346 45.56 1.80 2.79
CA ARG A 346 45.95 0.39 2.76
C ARG A 346 47.36 0.19 3.33
N GLU A 347 48.28 1.05 2.93
CA GLU A 347 49.68 1.01 3.38
C GLU A 347 49.74 1.21 4.91
N ARG A 348 49.05 2.23 5.44
CA ARG A 348 48.97 2.46 6.89
C ARG A 348 48.38 1.27 7.64
N MET A 349 47.30 0.67 7.12
CA MET A 349 46.71 -0.53 7.75
C MET A 349 47.65 -1.74 7.72
N VAL A 350 48.49 -1.88 6.68
CA VAL A 350 49.49 -2.95 6.58
C VAL A 350 50.61 -2.73 7.60
N GLU A 351 51.06 -1.49 7.77
CA GLU A 351 52.07 -1.11 8.78
C GLU A 351 51.59 -1.32 10.21
N GLU A 352 50.31 -1.02 10.50
CA GLU A 352 49.69 -1.20 11.82
C GLU A 352 49.31 -2.66 12.14
N SER A 353 49.24 -3.53 11.12
CA SER A 353 48.83 -4.92 11.29
C SER A 353 49.98 -5.78 11.85
N GLU A 354 49.74 -6.46 12.97
CA GLU A 354 50.68 -7.42 13.58
C GLU A 354 51.15 -8.53 12.63
N THR A 355 50.31 -8.91 11.66
CA THR A 355 50.62 -9.95 10.66
C THR A 355 51.20 -9.41 9.35
N GLY A 356 51.32 -8.07 9.21
CA GLY A 356 51.65 -7.38 7.96
C GLY A 356 50.69 -7.64 6.80
N LYS A 357 49.44 -8.08 7.06
CA LYS A 357 48.46 -8.43 6.03
C LYS A 357 47.11 -7.79 6.33
N VAL A 358 46.52 -7.19 5.29
CA VAL A 358 45.16 -6.62 5.33
C VAL A 358 44.35 -7.23 4.19
N THR A 359 43.20 -7.80 4.51
CA THR A 359 42.30 -8.37 3.50
C THR A 359 41.58 -7.27 2.73
N MET A 360 41.14 -7.58 1.50
CA MET A 360 40.34 -6.65 0.69
C MET A 360 39.04 -6.21 1.40
N VAL A 361 38.43 -7.10 2.18
CA VAL A 361 37.20 -6.80 2.92
C VAL A 361 37.46 -5.81 4.06
N GLU A 362 38.55 -6.01 4.82
CA GLU A 362 38.95 -5.08 5.89
C GLU A 362 39.29 -3.71 5.34
N TRP A 363 40.09 -3.65 4.26
CA TRP A 363 40.47 -2.40 3.61
C TRP A 363 39.26 -1.65 3.07
N ASN A 364 38.37 -2.31 2.32
CA ASN A 364 37.16 -1.67 1.81
C ASN A 364 36.22 -1.21 2.94
N ARG A 365 36.10 -1.98 4.03
CA ARG A 365 35.31 -1.59 5.20
C ARG A 365 35.91 -0.37 5.91
N ALA A 366 37.23 -0.29 6.02
CA ALA A 366 37.90 0.89 6.57
C ALA A 366 37.70 2.11 5.67
N TRP A 367 37.93 1.98 4.37
CA TRP A 367 37.73 3.05 3.39
C TRP A 367 36.29 3.57 3.37
N GLN A 368 35.30 2.68 3.48
CA GLN A 368 33.88 3.07 3.54
C GLN A 368 33.56 4.03 4.68
N LYS A 369 34.31 4.03 5.79
CA LYS A 369 34.12 5.01 6.88
C LYS A 369 34.45 6.42 6.41
N PHE A 370 35.54 6.56 5.66
CA PHE A 370 35.96 7.85 5.09
C PHE A 370 35.01 8.32 4.01
N THR A 371 34.60 7.45 3.08
CA THR A 371 33.67 7.85 2.01
C THR A 371 32.31 8.27 2.58
N ARG A 372 31.75 7.52 3.55
CA ARG A 372 30.50 7.92 4.22
C ARG A 372 30.63 9.24 4.98
N SER A 373 31.77 9.48 5.63
CA SER A 373 32.01 10.75 6.31
C SER A 373 32.07 11.92 5.30
N ARG A 374 32.77 11.74 4.19
CA ARG A 374 32.83 12.71 3.08
C ARG A 374 31.44 12.99 2.49
N ASP A 375 30.63 11.95 2.24
CA ASP A 375 29.28 12.10 1.70
C ASP A 375 28.37 12.96 2.61
N VAL A 376 28.58 12.86 3.94
CA VAL A 376 27.87 13.70 4.91
C VAL A 376 28.31 15.16 4.80
N TYR A 377 29.62 15.42 4.69
CA TYR A 377 30.11 16.80 4.49
C TYR A 377 29.60 17.39 3.17
N LEU A 378 29.58 16.61 2.08
CA LEU A 378 28.97 17.04 0.81
C LEU A 378 27.49 17.40 0.96
N THR A 379 26.75 16.62 1.76
CA THR A 379 25.33 16.90 2.04
C THR A 379 25.17 18.19 2.83
N ILE A 380 26.00 18.41 3.86
CA ILE A 380 25.99 19.64 4.66
C ILE A 380 26.30 20.85 3.77
N GLU A 381 27.40 20.81 3.01
CA GLU A 381 27.80 21.90 2.11
C GLU A 381 26.71 22.23 1.07
N ALA A 382 26.06 21.21 0.50
CA ALA A 382 24.99 21.41 -0.48
C ALA A 382 23.76 22.09 0.13
N VAL A 383 23.37 21.72 1.35
CA VAL A 383 22.27 22.40 2.06
C VAL A 383 22.67 23.82 2.44
N GLU A 384 23.89 24.04 2.94
CA GLU A 384 24.38 25.37 3.33
C GLU A 384 24.50 26.32 2.14
N ALA A 385 24.91 25.82 0.97
CA ALA A 385 24.99 26.59 -0.27
C ALA A 385 23.61 27.15 -0.73
N SER A 386 22.50 26.54 -0.30
CA SER A 386 21.15 27.05 -0.57
C SER A 386 20.73 28.21 0.34
N GLY A 387 21.53 28.57 1.35
CA GLY A 387 21.19 29.57 2.38
C GLY A 387 20.36 29.00 3.54
N ASN A 388 20.39 27.68 3.73
CA ASN A 388 19.78 26.97 4.85
C ASN A 388 20.85 26.39 5.77
N HIS A 389 20.47 25.80 6.91
CA HIS A 389 21.42 25.27 7.89
C HIS A 389 21.33 23.75 7.98
N ALA A 390 22.47 23.06 8.03
CA ALA A 390 22.53 21.61 8.24
C ALA A 390 23.49 21.27 9.38
N VAL A 391 23.05 20.38 10.28
CA VAL A 391 23.90 19.81 11.33
C VAL A 391 23.73 18.30 11.33
N TYR A 392 24.84 17.57 11.38
CA TYR A 392 24.81 16.12 11.44
C TYR A 392 25.10 15.60 12.84
N HIS A 393 24.30 14.64 13.30
CA HIS A 393 24.50 13.90 14.55
C HIS A 393 24.69 12.41 14.27
N ALA A 394 25.80 11.87 14.77
CA ALA A 394 26.07 10.44 14.76
C ALA A 394 25.25 9.75 15.88
N VAL A 395 24.05 9.25 15.54
CA VAL A 395 23.14 8.59 16.48
C VAL A 395 22.44 7.40 15.82
N ASP A 396 22.21 6.34 16.58
CA ASP A 396 21.29 5.29 16.13
C ASP A 396 19.86 5.78 16.27
N VAL A 397 19.05 5.62 15.22
CA VAL A 397 17.67 6.09 15.21
C VAL A 397 16.81 5.31 16.20
N THR A 398 17.21 4.10 16.59
CA THR A 398 16.51 3.30 17.59
C THR A 398 16.86 3.70 19.03
N ASP A 399 17.84 4.57 19.25
CA ASP A 399 18.18 5.09 20.58
C ASP A 399 17.26 6.25 20.97
N MET A 400 16.11 5.90 21.55
CA MET A 400 15.11 6.84 22.01
C MET A 400 15.66 7.84 23.05
N SER A 401 16.51 7.40 23.97
CA SER A 401 17.06 8.29 25.00
C SER A 401 17.99 9.34 24.41
N ALA A 402 18.84 8.93 23.46
CA ALA A 402 19.71 9.86 22.75
C ALA A 402 18.90 10.86 21.88
N LEU A 403 17.84 10.40 21.22
CA LEU A 403 16.98 11.26 20.41
C LEU A 403 16.15 12.25 21.24
N GLU A 404 15.67 11.86 22.42
CA GLU A 404 15.04 12.79 23.36
C GLU A 404 16.02 13.84 23.89
N ALA A 405 17.26 13.43 24.21
CA ALA A 405 18.31 14.35 24.64
C ALA A 405 18.68 15.35 23.52
N LEU A 406 18.73 14.87 22.27
CA LEU A 406 18.91 15.72 21.10
C LEU A 406 17.74 16.70 20.96
N GLY A 407 16.49 16.24 20.99
CA GLY A 407 15.31 17.10 20.89
C GLY A 407 15.32 18.23 21.93
N LYS A 408 15.69 17.94 23.19
CA LYS A 408 15.83 18.93 24.27
C LYS A 408 16.95 19.95 24.00
N SER A 409 18.05 19.53 23.41
CA SER A 409 19.25 20.37 23.24
C SER A 409 19.13 21.37 22.09
N LEU A 410 18.24 21.14 21.12
CA LEU A 410 18.06 22.03 19.97
C LEU A 410 17.56 23.43 20.35
N GLY A 411 16.89 23.59 21.50
CA GLY A 411 16.36 24.89 21.94
C GLY A 411 15.26 25.46 21.03
N ARG A 412 14.72 24.67 20.11
CA ARG A 412 13.64 25.03 19.19
C ARG A 412 12.79 23.81 18.82
N PRO A 413 11.47 23.99 18.55
CA PRO A 413 10.59 22.87 18.21
C PRO A 413 10.96 22.25 16.87
N ILE A 414 10.91 20.91 16.80
CA ILE A 414 11.02 20.16 15.54
C ILE A 414 9.66 20.25 14.82
N THR A 415 9.65 20.92 13.66
CA THR A 415 8.43 21.14 12.87
C THR A 415 8.22 20.09 11.78
N GLY A 416 9.28 19.40 11.35
CA GLY A 416 9.24 18.36 10.34
C GLY A 416 10.02 17.11 10.74
N VAL A 417 9.54 15.94 10.33
CA VAL A 417 10.28 14.67 10.49
C VAL A 417 10.33 13.95 9.15
N VAL A 418 11.53 13.54 8.73
CA VAL A 418 11.74 12.68 7.55
C VAL A 418 12.44 11.41 8.00
N HIS A 419 11.75 10.27 7.87
CA HIS A 419 12.26 8.97 8.27
C HIS A 419 12.70 8.15 7.05
N GLY A 420 13.97 8.30 6.69
CA GLY A 420 14.62 7.56 5.60
C GLY A 420 15.62 6.49 6.07
N ALA A 421 15.80 6.32 7.38
CA ALA A 421 16.65 5.26 7.91
C ALA A 421 16.01 3.89 7.65
N GLY A 422 16.83 2.94 7.21
CA GLY A 422 16.36 1.59 6.91
C GLY A 422 17.50 0.66 6.54
N MET A 423 17.21 -0.63 6.58
CA MET A 423 18.06 -1.69 6.06
C MET A 423 17.22 -2.74 5.37
N GLU A 424 17.88 -3.54 4.54
CA GLU A 424 17.27 -4.56 3.70
C GLU A 424 18.28 -5.70 3.57
N ASP A 425 17.79 -6.94 3.74
CA ASP A 425 18.54 -8.20 3.61
C ASP A 425 17.56 -9.29 3.15
N SER A 426 17.29 -9.32 1.84
CA SER A 426 16.37 -10.25 1.20
C SER A 426 16.81 -11.70 1.34
N LYS A 427 15.97 -12.50 2.01
CA LYS A 427 16.12 -13.95 2.18
C LYS A 427 14.75 -14.57 2.33
N LEU A 428 14.53 -15.74 1.73
CA LEU A 428 13.30 -16.51 1.95
C LEU A 428 13.08 -16.76 3.44
N VAL A 429 11.82 -16.91 3.86
CA VAL A 429 11.46 -17.11 5.27
C VAL A 429 12.22 -18.29 5.91
N SER A 430 12.41 -19.39 5.16
CA SER A 430 13.17 -20.56 5.62
C SER A 430 14.63 -20.22 5.99
N ASP A 431 15.25 -19.30 5.26
CA ASP A 431 16.69 -18.98 5.38
C ASP A 431 16.95 -17.67 6.13
N LYS A 432 15.92 -16.87 6.37
CA LYS A 432 16.05 -15.59 7.08
C LYS A 432 16.31 -15.83 8.57
N GLY A 433 17.33 -15.17 9.11
CA GLY A 433 17.65 -15.22 10.54
C GLY A 433 16.71 -14.34 11.35
N TYR A 434 16.35 -14.78 12.57
CA TYR A 434 15.51 -14.02 13.48
C TYR A 434 16.11 -12.65 13.84
N ASP A 435 17.43 -12.58 14.05
CA ASP A 435 18.12 -11.32 14.37
C ASP A 435 18.15 -10.34 13.18
N VAL A 436 18.16 -10.86 11.95
CA VAL A 436 18.08 -10.05 10.73
C VAL A 436 16.68 -9.47 10.59
N PHE A 437 15.66 -10.31 10.75
CA PHE A 437 14.26 -9.88 10.73
C PHE A 437 14.02 -8.77 11.76
N ASP A 438 14.48 -8.97 13.01
CA ASP A 438 14.38 -7.98 14.09
C ASP A 438 15.03 -6.66 13.68
N LYS A 439 16.32 -6.66 13.30
CA LYS A 439 17.01 -5.41 12.92
C LYS A 439 16.32 -4.63 11.79
N VAL A 440 15.81 -5.32 10.76
CA VAL A 440 15.11 -4.71 9.63
C VAL A 440 13.79 -4.06 10.07
N VAL A 441 13.04 -4.70 10.96
CA VAL A 441 11.78 -4.15 11.48
C VAL A 441 12.04 -3.00 12.45
N ARG A 442 12.93 -3.20 13.42
CA ARG A 442 13.23 -2.26 14.51
C ARG A 442 13.70 -0.90 14.01
N VAL A 443 14.59 -0.86 13.02
CA VAL A 443 15.15 0.41 12.49
C VAL A 443 14.08 1.36 11.95
N LYS A 444 12.97 0.80 11.45
CA LYS A 444 11.84 1.55 10.90
C LYS A 444 10.78 1.85 11.96
N VAL A 445 10.33 0.81 12.66
CA VAL A 445 9.19 0.91 13.58
C VAL A 445 9.59 1.62 14.88
N ASP A 446 10.66 1.15 15.53
CA ASP A 446 11.13 1.78 16.77
C ASP A 446 11.90 3.06 16.50
N GLY A 447 12.57 3.14 15.33
CA GLY A 447 13.16 4.38 14.84
C GLY A 447 12.13 5.51 14.69
N TRP A 448 10.97 5.23 14.11
CA TRP A 448 9.87 6.20 14.01
C TRP A 448 9.39 6.68 15.39
N ARG A 449 9.19 5.75 16.34
CA ARG A 449 8.79 6.11 17.71
C ARG A 449 9.79 7.03 18.38
N ALA A 450 11.08 6.70 18.26
CA ALA A 450 12.16 7.48 18.86
C ALA A 450 12.28 8.89 18.25
N LEU A 451 12.04 9.03 16.94
CA LEU A 451 11.94 10.34 16.28
C LEU A 451 10.77 11.17 16.82
N LEU A 452 9.60 10.57 17.01
CA LEU A 452 8.45 11.27 17.61
C LEU A 452 8.70 11.65 19.07
N SER A 453 9.40 10.82 19.85
CA SER A 453 9.85 11.20 21.20
C SER A 453 10.76 12.43 21.17
N ALA A 454 11.65 12.57 20.17
CA ALA A 454 12.45 13.78 19.99
C ALA A 454 11.60 15.02 19.67
N VAL A 455 10.56 14.88 18.85
CA VAL A 455 9.62 15.98 18.57
C VAL A 455 8.98 16.48 19.85
N VAL A 456 8.45 15.56 20.68
CA VAL A 456 7.87 15.91 21.99
C VAL A 456 8.91 16.57 22.90
N ALA A 457 10.11 16.01 22.96
CA ALA A 457 11.21 16.52 23.76
C ALA A 457 11.70 17.91 23.33
N SER A 458 11.50 18.29 22.06
CA SER A 458 11.80 19.62 21.52
C SER A 458 10.74 20.70 21.83
N GLY A 459 9.61 20.31 22.44
CA GLY A 459 8.53 21.22 22.83
C GLY A 459 7.36 21.28 21.84
N ALA A 460 7.35 20.49 20.76
CA ALA A 460 6.20 20.34 19.87
C ALA A 460 5.34 19.14 20.29
N THR A 461 4.00 19.26 20.24
CA THR A 461 3.12 18.11 20.52
C THR A 461 3.10 17.10 19.37
N VAL A 462 3.14 17.59 18.15
CA VAL A 462 3.12 16.82 16.89
C VAL A 462 3.88 17.63 15.84
N PRO A 463 4.62 17.01 14.90
CA PRO A 463 5.23 17.78 13.82
C PRO A 463 4.16 18.33 12.87
N LYS A 464 4.45 19.46 12.20
CA LYS A 464 3.61 20.00 11.14
C LYS A 464 3.64 19.10 9.91
N PHE A 465 4.83 18.55 9.61
CA PHE A 465 5.09 17.65 8.49
C PHE A 465 5.77 16.36 8.96
N ALA A 466 5.31 15.22 8.46
CA ALA A 466 5.94 13.93 8.66
C ALA A 466 6.03 13.18 7.32
N CYS A 467 7.20 12.62 7.03
CA CYS A 467 7.35 11.75 5.88
C CYS A 467 8.13 10.49 6.26
N CYS A 468 7.60 9.33 5.88
CA CYS A 468 8.32 8.06 5.96
C CYS A 468 8.67 7.60 4.55
N PHE A 469 9.95 7.30 4.32
CA PHE A 469 10.36 6.63 3.09
C PHE A 469 10.08 5.15 3.26
N THR A 470 9.01 4.70 2.63
CA THR A 470 8.59 3.31 2.61
C THR A 470 9.04 2.66 1.30
N SER A 471 8.42 1.56 0.90
CA SER A 471 8.79 0.85 -0.32
C SER A 471 7.56 0.27 -1.01
N VAL A 472 7.64 0.11 -2.32
CA VAL A 472 6.69 -0.70 -3.10
C VAL A 472 6.54 -2.12 -2.51
N ALA A 473 7.59 -2.69 -1.90
CA ALA A 473 7.49 -3.97 -1.21
C ALA A 473 6.59 -3.90 0.04
N GLY A 474 6.47 -2.75 0.70
CA GLY A 474 5.49 -2.52 1.77
C GLY A 474 4.05 -2.60 1.25
N ARG A 475 3.77 -1.99 0.10
CA ARG A 475 2.44 -2.01 -0.52
C ARG A 475 2.08 -3.37 -1.11
N PHE A 476 2.94 -3.93 -1.96
CA PHE A 476 2.63 -5.12 -2.76
C PHE A 476 3.12 -6.43 -2.14
N GLY A 477 4.12 -6.38 -1.26
CA GLY A 477 4.92 -7.56 -0.89
C GLY A 477 5.99 -7.86 -1.94
N ASN A 478 7.00 -8.63 -1.55
CA ASN A 478 7.99 -9.21 -2.47
C ASN A 478 8.65 -10.43 -1.83
N GLY A 479 9.04 -11.42 -2.65
CA GLY A 479 9.69 -12.64 -2.17
C GLY A 479 10.99 -12.34 -1.42
N GLY A 480 11.17 -12.93 -0.24
CA GLY A 480 12.34 -12.73 0.61
C GLY A 480 12.36 -11.42 1.42
N GLN A 481 11.31 -10.59 1.30
CA GLN A 481 11.20 -9.28 1.94
C GLN A 481 10.05 -9.23 2.96
N THR A 482 9.85 -10.29 3.76
CA THR A 482 8.78 -10.36 4.78
C THR A 482 8.95 -9.35 5.91
N ASP A 483 10.16 -9.22 6.46
CA ASP A 483 10.55 -8.18 7.44
C ASP A 483 10.41 -6.77 6.86
N TYR A 484 10.94 -6.55 5.67
CA TYR A 484 10.96 -5.25 5.03
C TYR A 484 9.55 -4.79 4.67
N ALA A 485 8.71 -5.68 4.14
CA ALA A 485 7.30 -5.37 3.87
C ALA A 485 6.50 -5.13 5.15
N ALA A 486 6.76 -5.90 6.22
CA ALA A 486 6.13 -5.68 7.53
C ALA A 486 6.43 -4.28 8.06
N ALA A 487 7.71 -3.90 8.10
CA ALA A 487 8.16 -2.61 8.61
C ALA A 487 7.59 -1.44 7.81
N ASN A 488 7.59 -1.54 6.48
CA ASN A 488 7.06 -0.49 5.61
C ASN A 488 5.53 -0.40 5.66
N SER A 489 4.81 -1.52 5.79
CA SER A 489 3.33 -1.53 5.92
C SER A 489 2.86 -0.81 7.18
N VAL A 490 3.60 -0.92 8.29
CA VAL A 490 3.33 -0.16 9.52
C VAL A 490 3.46 1.34 9.27
N LEU A 491 4.55 1.78 8.62
CA LEU A 491 4.76 3.20 8.34
C LEU A 491 3.77 3.76 7.30
N ASP A 492 3.38 2.96 6.31
CA ASP A 492 2.32 3.32 5.36
C ASP A 492 1.00 3.60 6.10
N ALA A 493 0.63 2.74 7.04
CA ALA A 493 -0.57 2.88 7.85
C ALA A 493 -0.50 4.06 8.82
N GLU A 494 0.65 4.29 9.43
CA GLU A 494 0.83 5.40 10.37
C GLU A 494 0.75 6.77 9.70
N MET A 495 1.33 6.94 8.52
CA MET A 495 1.23 8.20 7.79
C MET A 495 -0.22 8.49 7.37
N ALA A 496 -0.99 7.44 7.03
CA ALA A 496 -2.42 7.58 6.79
C ALA A 496 -3.18 7.98 8.06
N ARG A 497 -2.90 7.32 9.19
CA ARG A 497 -3.52 7.62 10.48
C ARG A 497 -3.26 9.07 10.93
N LEU A 498 -2.02 9.53 10.84
CA LEU A 498 -1.61 10.90 11.21
C LEU A 498 -2.20 11.95 10.28
N THR A 499 -2.33 11.66 8.98
CA THR A 499 -3.02 12.56 8.05
C THR A 499 -4.50 12.67 8.38
N ALA A 500 -5.14 11.54 8.67
CA ALA A 500 -6.55 11.49 9.02
C ALA A 500 -6.86 12.19 10.36
N SER A 501 -5.90 12.35 11.27
CA SER A 501 -6.08 13.14 12.50
C SER A 501 -6.09 14.66 12.27
N GLN A 502 -5.73 15.12 11.07
CA GLN A 502 -5.68 16.54 10.66
C GLN A 502 -4.70 17.41 11.47
N SER A 503 -3.94 16.81 12.38
CA SER A 503 -2.97 17.50 13.25
C SER A 503 -1.56 17.55 12.64
N CYS A 504 -1.31 16.77 11.59
CA CYS A 504 -0.02 16.65 10.90
C CYS A 504 -0.27 16.37 9.42
N ARG A 505 0.47 17.03 8.54
CA ARG A 505 0.59 16.59 7.15
C ARG A 505 1.58 15.43 7.11
N ALA A 506 1.08 14.20 7.00
CA ALA A 506 1.89 13.00 6.99
C ALA A 506 1.87 12.30 5.61
N VAL A 507 3.00 11.78 5.13
CA VAL A 507 3.05 11.03 3.86
C VAL A 507 3.99 9.84 3.94
N ALA A 508 3.50 8.68 3.57
CA ALA A 508 4.34 7.53 3.25
C ALA A 508 4.62 7.53 1.75
N ILE A 509 5.89 7.49 1.37
CA ILE A 509 6.31 7.38 -0.02
C ILE A 509 6.96 6.02 -0.25
N GLY A 510 6.22 5.13 -0.94
CA GLY A 510 6.67 3.81 -1.34
C GLY A 510 7.56 3.89 -2.57
N TRP A 511 8.87 3.88 -2.37
CA TRP A 511 9.84 3.95 -3.47
C TRP A 511 10.07 2.58 -4.14
N THR A 512 10.18 2.58 -5.47
CA THR A 512 10.94 1.52 -6.20
C THR A 512 12.44 1.71 -5.98
N GLY A 513 13.27 0.83 -6.54
CA GLY A 513 14.73 0.99 -6.49
C GLY A 513 15.19 2.28 -7.19
N TRP A 514 15.99 3.11 -6.51
CA TRP A 514 16.61 4.28 -7.12
C TRP A 514 17.89 3.87 -7.86
N ARG A 515 18.08 4.39 -9.08
CA ARG A 515 19.31 4.21 -9.85
C ARG A 515 20.45 4.98 -9.22
N ASP A 516 21.65 4.43 -9.30
CA ASP A 516 22.93 5.07 -8.96
C ASP A 516 23.11 5.53 -7.50
N VAL A 517 22.05 5.50 -6.67
CA VAL A 517 22.06 5.91 -5.26
C VAL A 517 21.24 4.97 -4.37
N GLY A 518 21.70 4.74 -3.14
CA GLY A 518 20.92 4.04 -2.10
C GLY A 518 21.15 2.53 -2.06
N MET A 519 20.17 1.77 -1.55
CA MET A 519 20.30 0.32 -1.34
C MET A 519 20.20 -0.49 -2.65
N ALA A 520 19.54 0.07 -3.66
CA ALA A 520 19.27 -0.55 -4.95
C ALA A 520 20.47 -0.52 -5.94
N THR A 521 21.65 -0.06 -5.50
CA THR A 521 22.89 -0.09 -6.31
C THR A 521 23.84 -1.22 -5.93
N ARG A 522 23.45 -2.06 -4.97
CA ARG A 522 24.31 -3.13 -4.46
C ARG A 522 24.27 -4.35 -5.38
N GLY A 523 25.43 -4.72 -5.94
CA GLY A 523 25.62 -5.99 -6.65
C GLY A 523 24.84 -6.07 -7.96
N SER A 524 24.14 -7.17 -8.20
CA SER A 524 23.40 -7.46 -9.43
C SER A 524 21.91 -7.07 -9.37
N ILE A 525 21.50 -6.25 -8.40
CA ILE A 525 20.08 -6.01 -8.10
C ILE A 525 19.34 -5.29 -9.24
N GLU A 526 20.01 -4.43 -10.01
CA GLU A 526 19.43 -3.80 -11.21
C GLU A 526 19.07 -4.84 -12.28
N ALA A 527 19.91 -5.85 -12.47
CA ALA A 527 19.63 -6.94 -13.41
C ALA A 527 18.47 -7.82 -12.92
N VAL A 528 18.35 -8.02 -11.60
CA VAL A 528 17.22 -8.74 -10.99
C VAL A 528 15.91 -7.96 -11.18
N PHE A 529 15.92 -6.65 -10.96
CA PHE A 529 14.75 -5.80 -11.20
C PHE A 529 14.34 -5.78 -12.67
N ALA A 530 15.29 -5.62 -13.59
CA ALA A 530 15.02 -5.70 -15.02
C ALA A 530 14.41 -7.05 -15.41
N ALA A 531 14.92 -8.17 -14.87
CA ALA A 531 14.37 -9.50 -15.12
C ALA A 531 12.96 -9.70 -14.55
N ALA A 532 12.63 -9.02 -13.44
CA ALA A 532 11.31 -9.04 -12.82
C ALA A 532 10.32 -8.04 -13.46
N GLY A 533 10.76 -7.23 -14.44
CA GLY A 533 9.97 -6.17 -15.06
C GLY A 533 9.75 -4.94 -14.17
N ILE A 534 10.61 -4.76 -13.17
CA ILE A 534 10.59 -3.63 -12.22
C ILE A 534 11.48 -2.53 -12.76
N GLU A 535 10.91 -1.35 -13.00
CA GLU A 535 11.64 -0.16 -13.40
C GLU A 535 12.24 0.57 -12.19
N THR A 536 13.48 1.04 -12.34
CA THR A 536 14.20 1.82 -11.35
C THR A 536 14.02 3.32 -11.56
N LEU A 537 13.93 4.07 -10.47
CA LEU A 537 13.66 5.50 -10.43
C LEU A 537 14.95 6.32 -10.61
N ALA A 538 14.93 7.34 -11.47
CA ALA A 538 16.03 8.29 -11.55
C ALA A 538 16.12 9.13 -10.27
N VAL A 539 17.33 9.52 -9.87
CA VAL A 539 17.52 10.36 -8.67
C VAL A 539 16.76 11.67 -8.78
N ASP A 540 16.87 12.38 -9.90
CA ASP A 540 16.22 13.67 -10.10
C ASP A 540 14.68 13.57 -10.06
N ASP A 541 14.11 12.50 -10.64
CA ASP A 541 12.67 12.24 -10.61
C ASP A 541 12.21 11.99 -9.17
N GLY A 542 12.94 11.16 -8.42
CA GLY A 542 12.64 10.88 -7.02
C GLY A 542 12.75 12.11 -6.12
N VAL A 543 13.77 12.96 -6.35
CA VAL A 543 13.92 14.23 -5.63
C VAL A 543 12.77 15.17 -5.96
N ALA A 544 12.39 15.33 -7.23
CA ALA A 544 11.29 16.17 -7.64
C ALA A 544 9.95 15.73 -7.01
N LEU A 545 9.70 14.41 -6.98
CA LEU A 545 8.53 13.82 -6.33
C LEU A 545 8.49 14.13 -4.82
N PHE A 546 9.62 13.93 -4.12
CA PHE A 546 9.69 14.24 -2.70
C PHE A 546 9.48 15.74 -2.43
N VAL A 547 10.13 16.61 -3.21
CA VAL A 547 9.98 18.07 -3.07
C VAL A 547 8.53 18.50 -3.25
N ALA A 548 7.82 17.93 -4.23
CA ALA A 548 6.40 18.19 -4.42
C ALA A 548 5.58 17.74 -3.21
N GLU A 549 5.76 16.52 -2.70
CA GLU A 549 5.03 16.05 -1.50
C GLU A 549 5.34 16.88 -0.25
N ALA A 550 6.58 17.32 -0.11
CA ALA A 550 7.08 18.09 1.02
C ALA A 550 6.50 19.52 1.05
N LEU A 551 6.38 20.17 -0.11
CA LEU A 551 6.11 21.61 -0.19
C LEU A 551 4.74 21.94 -0.82
N GLN A 552 4.18 21.08 -1.67
CA GLN A 552 2.90 21.32 -2.37
C GLN A 552 1.74 20.51 -1.78
N GLY A 553 1.92 19.89 -0.62
CA GLY A 553 0.86 19.10 0.00
C GLY A 553 0.65 17.75 -0.70
N GLY A 554 -0.60 17.34 -0.86
CA GLY A 554 -0.97 15.99 -1.33
C GLY A 554 -1.56 15.09 -0.25
N LYS A 555 -1.66 13.79 -0.52
CA LYS A 555 -2.36 12.83 0.36
C LYS A 555 -1.38 11.94 1.13
N ARG A 556 -1.95 10.93 1.79
CA ARG A 556 -1.30 10.13 2.84
C ARG A 556 -0.32 9.05 2.38
N ARG A 557 -0.55 8.44 1.21
CA ARG A 557 0.24 7.32 0.69
C ARG A 557 0.50 7.53 -0.79
N VAL A 558 1.75 7.47 -1.18
CA VAL A 558 2.21 7.74 -2.55
C VAL A 558 3.22 6.68 -2.95
N LEU A 559 3.26 6.31 -4.23
CA LEU A 559 4.33 5.49 -4.80
C LEU A 559 5.14 6.32 -5.78
N GLY A 560 6.46 6.21 -5.71
CA GLY A 560 7.38 6.70 -6.74
C GLY A 560 7.92 5.50 -7.51
N CYS A 561 7.25 5.11 -8.59
CA CYS A 561 7.64 3.93 -9.38
C CYS A 561 7.18 4.01 -10.85
N GLY A 562 7.85 3.23 -11.70
CA GLY A 562 7.39 2.89 -13.04
C GLY A 562 6.68 1.54 -13.03
N SER A 563 6.92 0.72 -14.06
CA SER A 563 6.44 -0.67 -14.06
C SER A 563 6.96 -1.44 -12.86
N LEU A 564 6.08 -2.24 -12.22
CA LEU A 564 6.44 -3.15 -11.13
C LEU A 564 6.42 -4.63 -11.53
N GLY A 565 6.16 -4.91 -12.82
CA GLY A 565 6.18 -6.26 -13.38
C GLY A 565 5.39 -7.26 -12.54
N LEU A 566 6.04 -8.34 -12.10
CA LEU A 566 5.40 -9.43 -11.35
C LEU A 566 4.89 -9.01 -9.96
N MET A 567 5.33 -7.88 -9.41
CA MET A 567 4.82 -7.39 -8.13
C MET A 567 3.37 -6.88 -8.26
N ASP A 568 2.97 -6.36 -9.43
CA ASP A 568 1.60 -5.91 -9.66
C ASP A 568 0.70 -7.03 -10.21
N LYS A 569 0.58 -8.11 -9.43
CA LYS A 569 -0.21 -9.30 -9.80
C LYS A 569 -1.69 -9.00 -10.06
N PHE A 570 -2.23 -7.95 -9.44
CA PHE A 570 -3.66 -7.63 -9.44
C PHE A 570 -3.99 -6.36 -10.25
N SER A 571 -3.08 -5.93 -11.14
CA SER A 571 -3.29 -4.75 -11.99
C SER A 571 -3.77 -3.54 -11.19
N SER A 572 -2.98 -3.08 -10.23
CA SER A 572 -3.40 -2.14 -9.20
C SER A 572 -3.34 -0.68 -9.66
N PHE A 573 -2.76 -0.41 -10.83
CA PHE A 573 -2.61 0.94 -11.37
C PHE A 573 -3.84 1.41 -12.16
N ARG A 574 -4.18 2.70 -12.02
CA ARG A 574 -5.34 3.36 -12.63
C ARG A 574 -4.92 4.70 -13.23
N GLU A 575 -5.58 5.11 -14.31
CA GLU A 575 -5.51 6.51 -14.76
C GLU A 575 -6.04 7.45 -13.68
N ALA A 576 -5.65 8.73 -13.74
CA ALA A 576 -6.13 9.73 -12.79
C ALA A 576 -7.66 9.70 -12.68
N PRO A 577 -8.24 9.71 -11.46
CA PRO A 577 -9.68 9.72 -11.32
C PRO A 577 -10.23 11.01 -11.92
N LEU A 578 -11.36 10.90 -12.60
CA LEU A 578 -12.04 12.04 -13.18
C LEU A 578 -12.45 13.01 -12.06
N LYS A 579 -11.89 14.23 -12.06
CA LYS A 579 -12.27 15.26 -11.09
C LYS A 579 -13.68 15.76 -11.41
N LEU A 580 -14.62 15.47 -10.52
CA LEU A 580 -16.01 15.92 -10.65
C LEU A 580 -16.21 17.25 -9.91
N PRO A 581 -16.96 18.22 -10.47
CA PRO A 581 -17.35 19.43 -9.76
C PRO A 581 -18.08 19.10 -8.46
N PRO A 582 -17.93 19.90 -7.38
CA PRO A 582 -18.57 19.62 -6.09
C PRO A 582 -20.07 19.41 -6.17
N SER A 583 -20.75 20.16 -7.04
CA SER A 583 -22.18 20.02 -7.31
C SER A 583 -22.54 18.66 -7.92
N MET A 584 -21.71 18.15 -8.83
CA MET A 584 -21.89 16.83 -9.44
C MET A 584 -21.61 15.72 -8.43
N SER A 585 -20.50 15.81 -7.69
CA SER A 585 -20.14 14.86 -6.63
C SER A 585 -21.25 14.75 -5.58
N ALA A 586 -21.78 15.88 -5.12
CA ALA A 586 -22.89 15.91 -4.17
C ALA A 586 -24.18 15.31 -4.76
N ALA A 587 -24.40 15.44 -6.07
CA ALA A 587 -25.58 14.91 -6.74
C ALA A 587 -25.50 13.39 -6.96
N ILE A 588 -24.30 12.83 -7.17
CA ILE A 588 -24.05 11.37 -7.30
C ILE A 588 -23.99 10.67 -5.95
N ALA A 589 -23.61 11.38 -4.88
CA ALA A 589 -23.53 10.83 -3.52
C ALA A 589 -24.87 10.30 -2.99
N ASP A 590 -25.99 10.66 -3.60
CA ASP A 590 -27.30 10.05 -3.39
C ASP A 590 -27.63 9.12 -4.56
N PRO A 591 -27.41 7.79 -4.43
CA PRO A 591 -27.66 6.83 -5.50
C PRO A 591 -29.12 6.81 -5.97
N SER A 592 -30.07 7.25 -5.11
CA SER A 592 -31.48 7.28 -5.46
C SER A 592 -31.82 8.36 -6.49
N ARG A 593 -30.94 9.36 -6.66
CA ARG A 593 -31.13 10.48 -7.58
C ARG A 593 -30.80 10.14 -9.02
N PHE A 594 -29.83 9.26 -9.24
CA PHE A 594 -29.37 8.82 -10.56
C PHE A 594 -29.14 7.29 -10.58
N PRO A 595 -30.20 6.47 -10.46
CA PRO A 595 -30.09 5.02 -10.38
C PRO A 595 -29.48 4.35 -11.62
N PHE A 596 -29.36 5.06 -12.74
CA PHE A 596 -28.66 4.58 -13.94
C PHE A 596 -27.27 5.20 -14.14
N VAL A 597 -26.64 5.74 -13.08
CA VAL A 597 -25.27 6.25 -13.17
C VAL A 597 -24.40 5.54 -12.14
N ASP A 598 -23.78 4.43 -12.56
CA ASP A 598 -22.80 3.71 -11.74
C ASP A 598 -21.47 4.47 -11.72
N LYS A 599 -21.06 4.99 -12.88
CA LYS A 599 -19.75 5.63 -13.07
C LYS A 599 -19.83 6.75 -14.10
N VAL A 600 -19.12 7.85 -13.83
CA VAL A 600 -18.80 8.87 -14.84
C VAL A 600 -17.46 8.50 -15.48
N LEU A 601 -17.47 8.23 -16.78
CA LEU A 601 -16.29 7.81 -17.54
C LEU A 601 -15.54 9.00 -18.16
N ALA A 602 -16.26 10.06 -18.53
CA ALA A 602 -15.67 11.28 -19.06
C ALA A 602 -16.56 12.49 -18.76
N LEU A 603 -15.94 13.64 -18.55
CA LEU A 603 -16.62 14.90 -18.27
C LEU A 603 -15.89 16.05 -18.96
N LYS A 604 -16.66 16.86 -19.69
CA LYS A 604 -16.31 18.23 -20.06
C LYS A 604 -17.39 19.14 -19.50
N GLU A 605 -17.07 19.87 -18.45
CA GLU A 605 -18.06 20.57 -17.62
C GLU A 605 -19.04 21.42 -18.45
N GLY A 606 -20.34 21.17 -18.27
CA GLY A 606 -21.41 21.86 -18.98
C GLY A 606 -21.50 21.62 -20.50
N GLN A 607 -20.71 20.69 -21.05
CA GLN A 607 -20.65 20.41 -22.48
C GLN A 607 -20.87 18.93 -22.82
N GLU A 608 -20.13 18.02 -22.19
CA GLU A 608 -20.17 16.59 -22.51
C GLU A 608 -20.07 15.73 -21.25
N LEU A 609 -20.81 14.63 -21.22
CA LEU A 609 -20.78 13.63 -20.16
C LEU A 609 -20.89 12.23 -20.75
N LEU A 610 -20.05 11.32 -20.30
CA LEU A 610 -20.16 9.89 -20.59
C LEU A 610 -20.36 9.15 -19.27
N THR A 611 -21.49 8.45 -19.13
CA THR A 611 -21.79 7.62 -17.95
C THR A 611 -21.87 6.14 -18.31
N GLN A 612 -21.68 5.28 -17.32
CA GLN A 612 -21.81 3.84 -17.41
C GLN A 612 -22.85 3.33 -16.42
N THR A 613 -23.54 2.26 -16.82
CA THR A 613 -24.53 1.55 -16.01
C THR A 613 -24.41 0.06 -16.25
N THR A 614 -24.55 -0.73 -15.20
CA THR A 614 -24.54 -2.18 -15.21
C THR A 614 -25.97 -2.67 -15.02
N LEU A 615 -26.62 -3.04 -16.12
CA LEU A 615 -27.97 -3.57 -16.08
C LEU A 615 -27.95 -5.01 -15.58
N SER A 616 -28.64 -5.30 -14.49
CA SER A 616 -28.77 -6.64 -13.89
C SER A 616 -30.23 -6.89 -13.48
N THR A 617 -30.68 -8.14 -13.49
CA THR A 617 -32.04 -8.48 -12.98
C THR A 617 -32.16 -8.33 -11.47
N ASP A 618 -31.03 -8.34 -10.76
CA ASP A 618 -30.99 -8.21 -9.30
C ASP A 618 -31.20 -6.77 -8.87
N ASP A 619 -30.57 -5.82 -9.56
CA ASP A 619 -30.65 -4.38 -9.27
C ASP A 619 -31.79 -3.69 -10.04
N HIS A 620 -32.23 -4.27 -11.17
CA HIS A 620 -33.24 -3.70 -12.06
C HIS A 620 -34.41 -4.67 -12.33
N PRO A 621 -35.34 -4.86 -11.38
CA PRO A 621 -36.43 -5.84 -11.50
C PRO A 621 -37.34 -5.65 -12.71
N PHE A 622 -37.46 -4.41 -13.22
CA PHE A 622 -38.25 -4.13 -14.43
C PHE A 622 -37.74 -4.89 -15.67
N LEU A 623 -36.48 -5.35 -15.66
CA LEU A 623 -35.93 -6.19 -16.74
C LEU A 623 -36.62 -7.56 -16.78
N VAL A 624 -36.99 -8.10 -15.61
CA VAL A 624 -37.77 -9.34 -15.50
C VAL A 624 -39.19 -9.11 -15.99
N ASP A 625 -39.81 -8.00 -15.60
CA ASP A 625 -41.17 -7.64 -16.03
C ASP A 625 -41.27 -7.39 -17.54
N HIS A 626 -40.18 -6.89 -18.15
CA HIS A 626 -40.09 -6.61 -19.58
C HIS A 626 -39.36 -7.72 -20.36
N ALA A 627 -39.41 -8.95 -19.85
CA ALA A 627 -38.86 -10.11 -20.55
C ALA A 627 -39.77 -10.55 -21.71
N ILE A 628 -39.17 -10.80 -22.88
CA ILE A 628 -39.86 -11.33 -24.06
C ILE A 628 -39.30 -12.74 -24.28
N GLU A 629 -40.18 -13.75 -24.22
CA GLU A 629 -39.81 -15.17 -24.31
C GLU A 629 -38.73 -15.57 -23.27
N GLY A 630 -38.81 -15.00 -22.07
CA GLY A 630 -37.89 -15.28 -20.96
C GLY A 630 -36.54 -14.56 -21.06
N VAL A 631 -36.30 -13.78 -22.12
CA VAL A 631 -35.09 -12.95 -22.26
C VAL A 631 -35.40 -11.53 -21.78
N PRO A 632 -34.66 -10.97 -20.80
CA PRO A 632 -34.84 -9.58 -20.38
C PRO A 632 -34.42 -8.58 -21.47
N TYR A 633 -35.32 -7.66 -21.83
CA TYR A 633 -35.04 -6.56 -22.76
C TYR A 633 -35.05 -5.24 -22.00
N HIS A 634 -34.03 -4.41 -22.21
CA HIS A 634 -34.03 -3.05 -21.67
C HIS A 634 -35.12 -2.21 -22.36
N PRO A 635 -36.15 -1.73 -21.64
CA PRO A 635 -37.24 -0.98 -22.23
C PRO A 635 -36.74 0.36 -22.79
N GLY A 636 -37.25 0.75 -23.97
CA GLY A 636 -36.89 2.03 -24.58
C GLY A 636 -37.21 3.25 -23.69
N VAL A 637 -38.25 3.16 -22.86
CA VAL A 637 -38.59 4.20 -21.88
C VAL A 637 -37.55 4.34 -20.77
N MET A 638 -36.89 3.24 -20.38
CA MET A 638 -35.80 3.28 -19.39
C MET A 638 -34.53 3.85 -20.03
N ALA A 639 -34.26 3.58 -21.31
CA ALA A 639 -33.17 4.24 -22.02
C ALA A 639 -33.35 5.77 -22.08
N LEU A 640 -34.59 6.26 -22.23
CA LEU A 640 -34.90 7.69 -22.13
C LEU A 640 -34.64 8.24 -20.73
N GLU A 641 -34.97 7.48 -19.68
CA GLU A 641 -34.63 7.85 -18.30
C GLU A 641 -33.12 7.95 -18.10
N MET A 642 -32.33 7.01 -18.65
CA MET A 642 -30.86 7.13 -18.65
C MET A 642 -30.39 8.42 -19.33
N PHE A 643 -30.97 8.78 -20.48
CA PHE A 643 -30.65 10.04 -21.17
C PHE A 643 -30.98 11.28 -20.32
N ALA A 644 -32.12 11.27 -19.63
CA ALA A 644 -32.50 12.34 -18.72
C ALA A 644 -31.52 12.46 -17.56
N GLN A 645 -31.19 11.35 -16.91
CA GLN A 645 -30.27 11.30 -15.77
C GLN A 645 -28.88 11.81 -16.16
N THR A 646 -28.29 11.31 -17.25
CA THR A 646 -26.99 11.79 -17.74
C THR A 646 -27.03 13.28 -18.08
N SER A 647 -28.10 13.77 -18.72
CA SER A 647 -28.22 15.18 -19.07
C SER A 647 -28.38 16.09 -17.85
N LEU A 648 -29.21 15.69 -16.88
CA LEU A 648 -29.44 16.43 -15.64
C LEU A 648 -28.21 16.40 -14.73
N LEU A 649 -27.45 15.29 -14.73
CA LEU A 649 -26.19 15.22 -14.03
C LEU A 649 -25.16 16.19 -14.63
N MET A 650 -25.11 16.29 -15.96
CA MET A 650 -24.26 17.25 -16.67
C MET A 650 -24.69 18.71 -16.43
N LEU A 651 -26.00 18.97 -16.29
CA LEU A 651 -26.60 20.29 -16.14
C LEU A 651 -27.53 20.35 -14.91
N PRO A 652 -26.99 20.30 -13.68
CA PRO A 652 -27.78 20.07 -12.46
C PRO A 652 -28.72 21.21 -12.07
N SER A 653 -28.55 22.40 -12.64
CA SER A 653 -29.43 23.57 -12.43
C SER A 653 -30.63 23.60 -13.38
N THR A 654 -30.80 22.60 -14.24
CA THR A 654 -31.86 22.52 -15.24
C THR A 654 -32.93 21.50 -14.86
N CYS A 655 -34.05 21.51 -15.58
CA CYS A 655 -35.06 20.46 -15.53
C CYS A 655 -35.28 19.86 -16.92
N LEU A 656 -35.68 18.59 -16.99
CA LEU A 656 -35.97 17.94 -18.25
C LEU A 656 -37.26 18.52 -18.87
N ALA A 657 -37.14 19.20 -20.01
CA ALA A 657 -38.29 19.73 -20.75
C ALA A 657 -39.01 18.66 -21.58
N GLY A 658 -38.26 17.72 -22.17
CA GLY A 658 -38.80 16.64 -22.99
C GLY A 658 -37.72 15.98 -23.86
N PHE A 659 -38.16 15.08 -24.75
CA PHE A 659 -37.32 14.41 -25.75
C PHE A 659 -37.85 14.73 -27.15
N GLU A 660 -36.94 14.98 -28.10
CA GLU A 660 -37.23 15.11 -29.52
C GLU A 660 -36.32 14.18 -30.34
N GLU A 661 -36.71 13.87 -31.57
CA GLU A 661 -35.91 13.07 -32.52
C GLU A 661 -35.42 11.70 -31.99
N VAL A 662 -36.22 11.06 -31.14
CA VAL A 662 -35.88 9.75 -30.55
C VAL A 662 -35.94 8.64 -31.61
N THR A 663 -34.83 7.93 -31.78
CA THR A 663 -34.74 6.74 -32.62
C THR A 663 -34.31 5.52 -31.81
N PHE A 664 -35.00 4.39 -31.99
CA PHE A 664 -34.62 3.11 -31.38
C PHE A 664 -33.84 2.27 -32.39
N GLY A 665 -32.62 1.91 -32.03
CA GLY A 665 -31.76 1.02 -32.79
C GLY A 665 -31.93 -0.45 -32.38
N LEU A 666 -30.81 -1.17 -32.30
CA LEU A 666 -30.81 -2.54 -31.81
C LEU A 666 -31.23 -2.61 -30.33
N PRO A 667 -32.07 -3.58 -29.94
CA PRO A 667 -32.47 -3.77 -28.55
C PRO A 667 -31.30 -4.25 -27.69
N VAL A 668 -31.18 -3.71 -26.49
CA VAL A 668 -30.26 -4.20 -25.45
C VAL A 668 -30.92 -5.38 -24.74
N LYS A 669 -30.29 -6.56 -24.78
CA LYS A 669 -30.81 -7.82 -24.22
C LYS A 669 -29.78 -8.43 -23.27
N LEU A 670 -30.23 -8.90 -22.10
CA LEU A 670 -29.36 -9.57 -21.15
C LEU A 670 -29.38 -11.09 -21.43
N LEU A 671 -28.35 -11.58 -22.13
CA LEU A 671 -28.25 -13.00 -22.52
C LEU A 671 -27.39 -13.85 -21.57
N LYS A 672 -26.44 -13.23 -20.87
CA LYS A 672 -25.41 -13.93 -20.06
C LYS A 672 -25.23 -13.30 -18.67
N GLY A 673 -26.33 -12.83 -18.08
CA GLY A 673 -26.31 -12.11 -16.80
C GLY A 673 -26.18 -10.58 -16.98
N PRO A 674 -25.59 -9.88 -16.00
CA PRO A 674 -25.46 -8.42 -16.04
C PRO A 674 -24.76 -7.92 -17.31
N MET A 675 -25.17 -6.74 -17.78
CA MET A 675 -24.66 -6.13 -19.00
C MET A 675 -24.35 -4.65 -18.79
N THR A 676 -23.14 -4.26 -19.18
CA THR A 676 -22.71 -2.86 -19.14
C THR A 676 -23.19 -2.10 -20.38
N VAL A 677 -23.75 -0.91 -20.15
CA VAL A 677 -24.13 0.06 -21.17
C VAL A 677 -23.56 1.43 -20.81
N ARG A 678 -23.37 2.29 -21.82
CA ARG A 678 -22.88 3.66 -21.62
C ARG A 678 -23.79 4.67 -22.30
N VAL A 679 -23.99 5.81 -21.66
CA VAL A 679 -24.72 6.95 -22.23
C VAL A 679 -23.76 8.09 -22.47
N SER A 680 -23.64 8.51 -23.72
CA SER A 680 -22.97 9.75 -24.10
C SER A 680 -24.02 10.85 -24.21
N ALA A 681 -23.79 11.98 -23.55
CA ALA A 681 -24.59 13.20 -23.62
C ALA A 681 -23.70 14.37 -24.03
N MET A 682 -24.12 15.14 -25.03
CA MET A 682 -23.38 16.30 -25.54
C MET A 682 -24.33 17.48 -25.79
N VAL A 683 -24.00 18.65 -25.26
CA VAL A 683 -24.72 19.89 -25.57
C VAL A 683 -24.54 20.22 -27.05
N GLU A 684 -25.65 20.23 -27.78
CA GLU A 684 -25.66 20.52 -29.22
C GLU A 684 -25.92 21.99 -29.49
N ARG A 685 -26.91 22.58 -28.82
CA ARG A 685 -27.26 24.01 -28.95
C ARG A 685 -27.98 24.54 -27.71
N ARG A 686 -27.99 25.87 -27.56
CA ARG A 686 -28.69 26.61 -26.50
C ARG A 686 -29.44 27.79 -27.10
N GLU A 687 -30.76 27.83 -26.98
CA GLU A 687 -31.64 28.83 -27.58
C GLU A 687 -32.87 29.05 -26.68
N ASP A 688 -33.33 30.29 -26.54
CA ASP A 688 -34.55 30.66 -25.80
C ASP A 688 -34.68 30.07 -24.37
N GLY A 689 -33.55 29.94 -23.65
CA GLY A 689 -33.52 29.37 -22.30
C GLY A 689 -33.62 27.84 -22.25
N LEU A 690 -33.65 27.17 -23.40
CA LEU A 690 -33.57 25.72 -23.54
C LEU A 690 -32.15 25.29 -23.93
N THR A 691 -31.73 24.13 -23.44
CA THR A 691 -30.47 23.48 -23.83
C THR A 691 -30.79 22.13 -24.44
N TRP A 692 -30.38 21.93 -25.69
CA TRP A 692 -30.54 20.66 -26.38
C TRP A 692 -29.32 19.80 -26.14
N VAL A 693 -29.56 18.61 -25.62
CA VAL A 693 -28.52 17.62 -25.33
C VAL A 693 -28.75 16.42 -26.22
N ARG A 694 -27.78 16.13 -27.07
CA ARG A 694 -27.76 14.92 -27.90
C ARG A 694 -27.30 13.76 -27.05
N CYS A 695 -28.14 12.74 -26.92
CA CYS A 695 -27.84 11.55 -26.15
C CYS A 695 -27.75 10.30 -27.03
N ARG A 696 -26.85 9.38 -26.68
CA ARG A 696 -26.72 8.07 -27.33
C ARG A 696 -26.40 6.99 -26.30
N LEU A 697 -27.18 5.90 -26.32
CA LEU A 697 -26.87 4.67 -25.61
C LEU A 697 -25.97 3.79 -26.48
N VAL A 698 -24.88 3.29 -25.93
CA VAL A 698 -23.99 2.32 -26.57
C VAL A 698 -23.77 1.13 -25.64
N SER A 699 -23.56 -0.03 -26.23
CA SER A 699 -23.37 -1.30 -25.53
C SER A 699 -22.14 -1.99 -26.11
N ASP A 700 -21.48 -2.86 -25.33
CA ASP A 700 -20.26 -3.56 -25.80
C ASP A 700 -20.51 -4.55 -26.97
N LEU A 701 -21.78 -4.73 -27.38
CA LEU A 701 -22.19 -5.61 -28.48
C LEU A 701 -22.41 -4.89 -29.82
N SER A 702 -22.06 -3.59 -29.93
CA SER A 702 -22.26 -2.79 -31.15
C SER A 702 -21.30 -1.63 -31.29
#